data_AF-A0A0C3BG04-F1
#
_entry.id   AF-A0A0C3BG04-F1
#
_cell.length_a   1.000
_cell.length_b   1.000
_cell.length_c   1.000
_cell.angle_alpha   90.00
_cell.angle_beta   90.00
_cell.angle_gamma   90.00
#
_symmetry.space_group_name_H-M   'P 1'
#
loop_
_entity.id
_entity.type
_entity.pdbx_description
1 polymer ?
#
loop_
_entity_poly.entity_id
_entity_poly.type
_entity_poly.pdbx_seq_one_letter_code
_entity_poly.pdbx_strand_id
1 'polypeptide(L)'
;MEPQKDVPDLSSHHANADAEDVEIPVDPRGDLFGDYDSYLLEENQMDVSDEESKEDNTSSPNGGDSDDDDDDEFDAVVAEQENGLEPDRLQASVPCLTTSTGGMDEESSSSPALRLRGGAESALKKEPFKVKFTKGRAGEVYSQDGVNNNTHYAKAVGNSNNPYAPFSSKLEWELAYWDKMRGPSSTAFTELMKIEGVHERLGVSYKNSAELNKMIDESLPGRPRFVRHEVIVGNEVCEVYFRDIIACIRALFGDPDFAPYLVFLPEKHYTDEMKTVRMYHDMHTGKWWWSTQEQLEKDKPGATIIPIIISTDKTQSTLFRNKSAYPLYMTIGNIPKEIRRKPSSRAYVLLAYLPTTRLEAETNQAARRRLLGNLYHACMSKILEPLREAGQSGILMTSGDGSVRRNHPILAAFIGDYPEQVLTTCTKTGECPTCPISRNELGEYDPNDATPWLRDLDSILEALDSFDDNPGGFLQTCADVGIKPVFNPFWKELPYAHIYRSITPDILHQLYQGVIKHTIGWVKAALGAAELDARCRRMPPNHNVRLFLKGITSLSRHYVDFIKLYGTLDNFNTEYTERLHIDLAKDAYRATNHKDEFTQMTLWLERKEKMFRHHQFVQWRLNGSPKPPKLKWTPPGLELDRKLHMAKRPSAKSVHLNTLINKYGAKHFREALARFVILSNDPNVTRSQLERRLWGVRIPFNKLPVWHRIKYQRTDPYTARCSTADSIHCQPERVSKRGAGIPGRFDTALINDGTGEEIGIEGYRVGRIRVVFSLPPASLSVLFNAQVTVPEHLVYVQWFSRFAVRGPDRNHQLYKISPLKEPDGTHVCSIIPLANVHRSVHLFPRFGRFAPAEWTSSNVLDLCDTFFVNTFTDRQLYRVIC
;
A
#
# COMPACT_ATOMS: atom_id res chain seq x y z
N MET A 1 38.33 -44.01 38.57
CA MET A 1 37.80 -42.67 38.90
C MET A 1 38.58 -41.66 38.06
N GLU A 2 38.09 -41.45 36.84
CA GLU A 2 38.36 -40.29 35.96
C GLU A 2 37.41 -39.13 36.35
N PRO A 3 37.45 -37.90 35.78
CA PRO A 3 38.19 -37.35 34.61
C PRO A 3 38.95 -36.03 34.96
N GLN A 4 39.55 -35.19 34.11
CA GLN A 4 39.18 -34.71 32.77
C GLN A 4 40.36 -33.93 32.16
N LYS A 5 40.71 -34.25 30.90
CA LYS A 5 41.68 -33.53 30.06
C LYS A 5 40.94 -32.81 28.92
N ASP A 6 41.47 -31.63 28.61
CA ASP A 6 41.53 -30.93 27.33
C ASP A 6 40.23 -30.56 26.58
N VAL A 7 40.01 -29.24 26.52
CA VAL A 7 39.11 -28.54 25.60
C VAL A 7 39.91 -28.19 24.34
N PRO A 8 39.52 -28.59 23.12
CA PRO A 8 40.17 -28.11 21.91
C PRO A 8 39.49 -26.84 21.37
N ASP A 9 40.37 -25.89 21.09
CA ASP A 9 40.24 -24.69 20.28
C ASP A 9 39.80 -25.04 18.84
N LEU A 10 38.81 -24.31 18.31
CA LEU A 10 38.36 -24.43 16.91
C LEU A 10 38.44 -23.05 16.25
N SER A 11 39.65 -22.71 15.83
CA SER A 11 39.92 -21.66 14.84
C SER A 11 40.43 -22.29 13.54
N SER A 12 39.94 -21.75 12.42
CA SER A 12 40.42 -21.92 11.04
C SER A 12 40.35 -23.31 10.38
N HIS A 13 39.29 -23.55 9.60
CA HIS A 13 39.40 -24.23 8.31
C HIS A 13 38.32 -23.70 7.35
N HIS A 14 38.69 -22.74 6.50
CA HIS A 14 37.97 -22.48 5.25
C HIS A 14 38.45 -23.52 4.24
N ALA A 15 37.71 -24.63 4.15
CA ALA A 15 37.76 -25.52 3.00
C ALA A 15 36.61 -25.14 2.06
N ASN A 16 36.90 -25.08 0.76
CA ASN A 16 35.90 -25.03 -0.30
C ASN A 16 34.86 -26.12 -0.07
N ALA A 17 33.61 -25.74 0.16
CA ALA A 17 32.49 -26.63 0.00
C ALA A 17 32.02 -26.47 -1.45
N ASP A 18 32.50 -27.38 -2.30
CA ASP A 18 31.88 -27.66 -3.59
C ASP A 18 30.40 -27.94 -3.35
N ALA A 19 29.55 -27.40 -4.22
CA ALA A 19 28.12 -27.61 -4.19
C ALA A 19 27.83 -29.12 -4.33
N GLU A 20 27.42 -29.77 -3.25
CA GLU A 20 26.79 -31.08 -3.34
C GLU A 20 25.42 -30.89 -3.99
N ASP A 21 25.28 -31.39 -5.21
CA ASP A 21 24.03 -31.53 -5.93
C ASP A 21 23.06 -32.38 -5.11
N VAL A 22 22.17 -31.72 -4.36
CA VAL A 22 21.03 -32.38 -3.73
C VAL A 22 19.98 -32.58 -4.83
N GLU A 23 19.98 -33.77 -5.45
CA GLU A 23 18.86 -34.22 -6.28
C GLU A 23 17.57 -34.13 -5.46
N ILE A 24 16.59 -33.37 -5.97
CA ILE A 24 15.22 -33.39 -5.48
C ILE A 24 14.51 -34.47 -6.28
N PRO A 25 14.27 -35.68 -5.74
CA PRO A 25 13.58 -36.73 -6.47
C PRO A 25 12.12 -36.32 -6.62
N VAL A 26 11.77 -35.80 -7.80
CA VAL A 26 10.37 -35.77 -8.25
C VAL A 26 10.11 -37.14 -8.88
N ASP A 27 9.24 -37.93 -8.25
CA ASP A 27 8.96 -39.30 -8.71
C ASP A 27 8.48 -39.29 -10.18
N PRO A 28 9.23 -39.91 -11.11
CA PRO A 28 8.87 -39.96 -12.53
C PRO A 28 7.67 -40.88 -12.83
N ARG A 29 7.14 -41.63 -11.85
CA ARG A 29 5.98 -42.54 -12.01
C ARG A 29 4.62 -41.82 -12.07
N GLY A 30 4.59 -40.57 -12.54
CA GLY A 30 3.38 -39.72 -12.65
C GLY A 30 2.24 -40.27 -13.54
N ASP A 31 2.43 -41.43 -14.17
CA ASP A 31 1.42 -42.12 -14.97
C ASP A 31 1.21 -43.57 -14.52
N LEU A 32 0.29 -43.76 -13.57
CA LEU A 32 -0.23 -45.08 -13.18
C LEU A 32 -1.76 -45.11 -13.09
N PHE A 33 -2.45 -44.06 -13.54
CA PHE A 33 -3.89 -43.93 -13.36
C PHE A 33 -4.53 -43.39 -14.64
N GLY A 34 -5.24 -44.30 -15.31
CA GLY A 34 -5.94 -44.10 -16.57
C GLY A 34 -7.09 -43.08 -16.52
N ASP A 35 -7.82 -43.03 -17.64
CA ASP A 35 -8.71 -41.93 -18.06
C ASP A 35 -9.52 -41.27 -16.94
N TYR A 36 -9.26 -39.97 -16.78
CA TYR A 36 -9.92 -39.05 -15.85
C TYR A 36 -11.01 -38.22 -16.55
N ASP A 37 -11.67 -38.80 -17.56
CA ASP A 37 -12.56 -38.08 -18.47
C ASP A 37 -13.93 -37.72 -17.89
N SER A 38 -14.33 -38.25 -16.72
CA SER A 38 -15.68 -38.06 -16.19
C SER A 38 -15.89 -36.75 -15.40
N TYR A 39 -14.86 -35.92 -15.20
CA TYR A 39 -14.96 -34.64 -14.48
C TYR A 39 -14.68 -33.40 -15.36
N LEU A 40 -14.45 -33.58 -16.67
CA LEU A 40 -13.91 -32.56 -17.58
C LEU A 40 -14.94 -31.66 -18.28
N LEU A 41 -16.25 -31.81 -18.06
CA LEU A 41 -17.24 -31.11 -18.89
C LEU A 41 -17.51 -29.63 -18.55
N GLU A 42 -16.88 -29.05 -17.52
CA GLU A 42 -17.04 -27.61 -17.23
C GLU A 42 -15.73 -26.84 -17.01
N GLU A 43 -14.56 -27.49 -17.19
CA GLU A 43 -13.25 -26.84 -17.00
C GLU A 43 -12.79 -25.96 -18.18
N ASN A 44 -13.49 -26.00 -19.33
CA ASN A 44 -13.14 -25.25 -20.55
C ASN A 44 -14.16 -24.16 -20.98
N GLN A 45 -15.10 -23.75 -20.12
CA GLN A 45 -16.04 -22.63 -20.45
C GLN A 45 -15.69 -21.29 -19.78
N MET A 46 -14.43 -21.07 -19.41
CA MET A 46 -13.90 -19.72 -19.23
C MET A 46 -12.62 -19.55 -20.04
N ASP A 47 -12.80 -18.85 -21.17
CA ASP A 47 -11.83 -18.27 -22.09
C ASP A 47 -11.07 -19.20 -23.06
N VAL A 48 -11.74 -19.61 -24.14
CA VAL A 48 -11.26 -19.41 -25.52
C VAL A 48 -12.48 -19.14 -26.42
N SER A 49 -12.71 -17.88 -26.81
CA SER A 49 -13.54 -17.55 -27.97
C SER A 49 -12.67 -16.82 -28.98
N ASP A 50 -12.00 -17.59 -29.83
CA ASP A 50 -11.48 -17.13 -31.10
C ASP A 50 -12.66 -16.91 -32.05
N GLU A 51 -13.02 -15.66 -32.32
CA GLU A 51 -13.78 -15.31 -33.53
C GLU A 51 -12.81 -14.72 -34.56
N GLU A 52 -12.33 -15.59 -35.45
CA GLU A 52 -11.76 -15.20 -36.74
C GLU A 52 -12.86 -14.57 -37.60
N SER A 53 -12.80 -13.27 -37.85
CA SER A 53 -13.42 -12.66 -39.03
C SER A 53 -12.38 -12.57 -40.14
N LYS A 54 -12.50 -13.47 -41.13
CA LYS A 54 -11.85 -13.37 -42.42
C LYS A 54 -12.27 -12.08 -43.13
N GLU A 55 -11.32 -11.28 -43.61
CA GLU A 55 -11.46 -10.58 -44.89
C GLU A 55 -10.09 -10.17 -45.48
N ASP A 56 -10.08 -10.12 -46.80
CA ASP A 56 -9.01 -10.28 -47.81
C ASP A 56 -7.62 -9.64 -47.66
N ASN A 57 -6.64 -10.41 -48.14
CA ASN A 57 -5.29 -10.00 -48.52
C ASN A 57 -5.28 -9.21 -49.85
N THR A 58 -4.59 -8.06 -49.88
CA THR A 58 -3.85 -7.61 -51.07
C THR A 58 -2.44 -7.12 -50.70
N SER A 59 -1.45 -7.74 -51.35
CA SER A 59 0.01 -7.46 -51.38
C SER A 59 0.33 -6.05 -51.89
N SER A 60 1.40 -5.32 -51.52
CA SER A 60 2.85 -5.59 -51.68
C SER A 60 3.65 -4.27 -51.37
N PRO A 61 5.00 -4.14 -51.50
CA PRO A 61 5.94 -3.92 -50.39
C PRO A 61 6.87 -2.66 -50.47
N ASN A 62 7.47 -2.28 -49.34
CA ASN A 62 8.71 -1.49 -49.08
C ASN A 62 8.52 -0.76 -47.73
N GLY A 63 9.40 -0.75 -46.73
CA GLY A 63 10.85 -0.92 -46.63
C GLY A 63 11.38 0.26 -45.80
N GLY A 64 11.99 0.02 -44.63
CA GLY A 64 12.75 1.02 -43.87
C GLY A 64 12.65 0.93 -42.34
N ASP A 65 13.75 0.50 -41.71
CA ASP A 65 14.09 0.63 -40.29
C ASP A 65 14.05 2.09 -39.79
N SER A 66 13.46 2.34 -38.61
CA SER A 66 13.91 3.37 -37.64
C SER A 66 13.11 3.31 -36.33
N ASP A 67 13.82 3.05 -35.22
CA ASP A 67 13.65 3.56 -33.85
C ASP A 67 12.27 3.48 -33.15
N ASP A 68 12.14 2.45 -32.30
CA ASP A 68 11.12 2.36 -31.23
C ASP A 68 11.41 3.38 -30.12
N ASP A 69 10.83 4.58 -30.26
CA ASP A 69 10.76 5.65 -29.25
C ASP A 69 9.32 6.21 -29.14
N ASP A 70 8.29 5.38 -29.32
CA ASP A 70 6.88 5.82 -29.43
C ASP A 70 5.88 5.16 -28.43
N ASP A 71 6.36 4.55 -27.35
CA ASP A 71 5.49 4.19 -26.21
C ASP A 71 5.46 5.27 -25.10
N ASP A 72 6.19 6.39 -25.26
CA ASP A 72 6.19 7.54 -24.35
C ASP A 72 5.23 8.69 -24.78
N GLU A 73 4.46 8.55 -25.88
CA GLU A 73 3.52 9.60 -26.30
C GLU A 73 2.14 9.52 -25.62
N PHE A 74 1.76 8.42 -24.97
CA PHE A 74 0.46 8.34 -24.29
C PHE A 74 0.45 8.95 -22.86
N ASP A 75 1.62 9.09 -22.21
CA ASP A 75 1.73 9.64 -20.84
C ASP A 75 2.38 11.04 -20.77
N ALA A 76 2.94 11.55 -21.87
CA ALA A 76 3.46 12.92 -21.94
C ALA A 76 2.39 14.03 -22.14
N VAL A 77 1.09 13.73 -22.13
CA VAL A 77 0.05 14.74 -21.87
C VAL A 77 -0.15 14.95 -20.34
N VAL A 78 0.31 14.00 -19.52
CA VAL A 78 -0.08 13.92 -18.10
C VAL A 78 1.01 14.37 -17.14
N ALA A 79 2.32 14.20 -17.38
CA ALA A 79 3.33 14.77 -16.47
C ALA A 79 4.78 14.69 -17.00
N GLU A 80 5.18 15.56 -17.93
CA GLU A 80 6.59 15.98 -17.99
C GLU A 80 6.97 16.67 -16.67
N GLN A 81 7.64 15.90 -15.81
CA GLN A 81 8.97 16.19 -15.30
C GLN A 81 9.34 17.68 -15.18
N GLU A 82 9.58 18.12 -13.95
CA GLU A 82 10.86 18.77 -13.60
C GLU A 82 11.01 18.75 -12.06
N ASN A 83 11.72 17.74 -11.59
CA ASN A 83 12.37 17.75 -10.28
C ASN A 83 13.62 18.63 -10.34
N GLY A 84 13.87 19.32 -9.24
CA GLY A 84 15.18 19.80 -8.78
C GLY A 84 15.00 20.79 -7.63
N LEU A 85 15.91 20.99 -6.69
CA LEU A 85 17.21 20.46 -6.33
C LEU A 85 17.47 21.00 -4.88
N GLU A 86 17.95 20.17 -3.93
CA GLU A 86 18.26 20.46 -2.49
C GLU A 86 19.40 21.53 -2.31
N PRO A 87 19.75 22.17 -1.15
CA PRO A 87 19.75 21.69 0.27
C PRO A 87 19.57 22.76 1.42
N ASP A 88 19.97 22.34 2.65
CA ASP A 88 19.86 22.80 4.06
C ASP A 88 20.24 24.22 4.54
N ARG A 89 19.73 24.59 5.75
CA ARG A 89 20.52 25.12 6.90
C ARG A 89 19.72 25.27 8.23
N LEU A 90 20.07 24.40 9.18
CA LEU A 90 20.38 24.60 10.61
C LEU A 90 19.58 25.57 11.53
N GLN A 91 19.05 24.93 12.59
CA GLN A 91 19.07 25.25 14.03
C GLN A 91 18.58 26.62 14.56
N ALA A 92 17.47 26.57 15.31
CA ALA A 92 17.37 27.25 16.60
C ALA A 92 16.32 26.56 17.50
N SER A 93 16.76 26.18 18.69
CA SER A 93 16.02 25.69 19.86
C SER A 93 15.13 26.77 20.50
N VAL A 94 14.42 26.40 21.61
CA VAL A 94 13.74 27.25 22.65
C VAL A 94 12.20 27.05 22.67
N PRO A 95 11.52 26.96 23.84
CA PRO A 95 10.87 25.73 24.26
C PRO A 95 9.34 25.83 24.46
N CYS A 96 8.75 24.64 24.63
CA CYS A 96 7.65 24.28 25.52
C CYS A 96 6.93 25.42 26.27
N LEU A 97 5.63 25.59 25.99
CA LEU A 97 4.67 26.07 26.98
C LEU A 97 3.42 25.19 26.97
N THR A 98 3.37 24.38 28.01
CA THR A 98 2.25 23.61 28.53
C THR A 98 1.19 24.50 29.14
N THR A 99 -0.08 24.28 28.82
CA THR A 99 -1.23 24.56 29.71
C THR A 99 -2.36 23.63 29.29
N SER A 100 -2.48 22.47 29.93
CA SER A 100 -3.29 22.23 31.14
C SER A 100 -4.79 22.25 30.85
N THR A 101 -5.25 21.03 30.61
CA THR A 101 -6.58 20.45 30.85
C THR A 101 -7.47 21.22 31.83
N GLY A 102 -8.69 21.52 31.39
CA GLY A 102 -9.85 21.73 32.25
C GLY A 102 -11.05 21.04 31.59
N GLY A 103 -11.45 19.90 32.13
CA GLY A 103 -12.63 19.17 31.70
C GLY A 103 -13.89 19.72 32.37
N MET A 104 -15.02 19.56 31.71
CA MET A 104 -16.35 19.46 32.31
C MET A 104 -17.24 18.68 31.33
N ASP A 105 -17.70 17.53 31.79
CA ASP A 105 -18.69 16.67 31.15
C ASP A 105 -20.05 17.36 31.20
N GLU A 106 -20.85 17.23 30.13
CA GLU A 106 -22.30 17.04 30.25
C GLU A 106 -22.91 16.48 28.95
N GLU A 107 -23.90 15.62 29.15
CA GLU A 107 -24.40 14.61 28.21
C GLU A 107 -25.44 15.10 27.19
N SER A 108 -25.39 14.45 26.03
CA SER A 108 -26.54 14.02 25.21
C SER A 108 -27.21 14.99 24.23
N SER A 109 -26.85 14.85 22.94
CA SER A 109 -27.85 14.73 21.86
C SER A 109 -27.24 13.98 20.65
N SER A 110 -27.48 12.67 20.56
CA SER A 110 -26.95 11.86 19.46
C SER A 110 -27.87 11.93 18.23
N SER A 111 -27.31 12.44 17.12
CA SER A 111 -27.93 12.44 15.78
C SER A 111 -28.26 11.01 15.31
N PRO A 112 -29.33 10.77 14.52
CA PRO A 112 -29.66 9.46 13.96
C PRO A 112 -28.54 8.77 13.17
N ALA A 113 -27.54 9.52 12.67
CA ALA A 113 -26.36 8.98 12.01
C ALA A 113 -25.46 8.15 12.95
N LEU A 114 -25.46 8.44 14.26
CA LEU A 114 -24.82 7.59 15.29
C LEU A 114 -25.43 6.19 15.37
N ARG A 115 -26.64 5.94 14.84
CA ARG A 115 -27.28 4.61 14.86
C ARG A 115 -26.67 3.60 13.89
N LEU A 116 -25.96 4.03 12.85
CA LEU A 116 -25.37 3.08 11.87
C LEU A 116 -24.10 2.37 12.38
N ARG A 117 -23.44 2.90 13.42
CA ARG A 117 -22.27 2.28 14.09
C ARG A 117 -22.26 2.39 15.62
N GLY A 118 -23.35 2.87 16.25
CA GLY A 118 -23.56 2.86 17.69
C GLY A 118 -22.53 3.60 18.56
N GLY A 119 -21.74 4.52 18.01
CA GLY A 119 -20.64 5.14 18.76
C GLY A 119 -19.47 4.20 19.08
N ALA A 120 -19.37 3.04 18.42
CA ALA A 120 -18.34 2.02 18.65
C ALA A 120 -16.89 2.56 18.55
N GLU A 121 -16.70 3.63 17.78
CA GLU A 121 -15.40 4.27 17.58
C GLU A 121 -14.97 5.16 18.76
N SER A 122 -15.87 5.53 19.67
CA SER A 122 -15.54 6.31 20.87
C SER A 122 -14.62 5.53 21.82
N ALA A 123 -14.86 4.23 21.98
CA ALA A 123 -14.00 3.34 22.75
C ALA A 123 -12.60 3.18 22.12
N LEU A 124 -12.50 3.29 20.79
CA LEU A 124 -11.23 3.25 20.05
C LEU A 124 -10.38 4.50 20.21
N LYS A 125 -10.86 5.55 20.90
CA LYS A 125 -10.06 6.75 21.20
C LYS A 125 -9.18 6.59 22.45
N LYS A 126 -9.47 5.62 23.31
CA LYS A 126 -8.72 5.34 24.54
C LYS A 126 -7.71 4.22 24.29
N GLU A 127 -6.53 4.30 24.91
CA GLU A 127 -5.55 3.22 24.85
C GLU A 127 -6.20 1.93 25.40
N PRO A 128 -6.08 0.78 24.71
CA PRO A 128 -6.74 -0.43 25.14
C PRO A 128 -6.16 -0.92 26.46
N PHE A 129 -7.01 -1.57 27.27
CA PHE A 129 -6.53 -2.32 28.44
C PHE A 129 -5.81 -3.58 27.96
N LYS A 130 -4.51 -3.69 28.28
CA LYS A 130 -3.62 -4.76 27.77
C LYS A 130 -3.34 -5.79 28.85
N VAL A 131 -3.72 -7.03 28.58
CA VAL A 131 -3.30 -8.21 29.36
C VAL A 131 -2.13 -8.87 28.63
N LYS A 132 -0.97 -8.89 29.29
CA LYS A 132 0.25 -9.50 28.73
C LYS A 132 0.27 -11.01 28.96
N PHE A 133 0.99 -11.74 28.10
CA PHE A 133 1.28 -13.14 28.33
C PHE A 133 2.31 -13.30 29.46
N THR A 134 1.99 -14.06 30.51
CA THR A 134 2.83 -14.22 31.71
C THR A 134 3.06 -15.69 32.10
N LYS A 135 2.70 -16.64 31.22
CA LYS A 135 2.90 -18.07 31.50
C LYS A 135 4.35 -18.47 31.21
N GLY A 136 4.96 -19.25 32.11
CA GLY A 136 6.30 -19.79 31.94
C GLY A 136 7.40 -18.71 31.85
N ARG A 137 8.41 -18.97 31.04
CA ARG A 137 9.55 -18.09 30.73
C ARG A 137 9.49 -17.54 29.31
N ALA A 138 8.32 -17.54 28.67
CA ALA A 138 8.15 -17.10 27.28
C ALA A 138 8.80 -15.73 27.06
N GLY A 139 9.56 -15.59 25.97
CA GLY A 139 10.25 -14.33 25.64
C GLY A 139 11.53 -14.03 26.43
N GLU A 140 12.02 -14.96 27.27
CA GLU A 140 13.21 -14.77 28.10
C GLU A 140 14.43 -14.31 27.27
N VAL A 141 15.14 -13.30 27.80
CA VAL A 141 16.43 -12.88 27.23
C VAL A 141 17.46 -13.91 27.66
N TYR A 142 18.11 -14.56 26.69
CA TYR A 142 19.22 -15.46 26.95
C TYR A 142 20.51 -14.70 27.30
N SER A 143 20.82 -13.63 26.56
CA SER A 143 21.93 -12.71 26.87
C SER A 143 21.68 -11.30 26.33
N GLN A 144 22.34 -10.30 26.92
CA GLN A 144 22.37 -8.91 26.46
C GLN A 144 23.66 -8.59 25.67
N ASP A 145 24.52 -9.58 25.45
CA ASP A 145 25.84 -9.43 24.83
C ASP A 145 25.78 -9.51 23.29
N GLY A 146 24.58 -9.50 22.72
CA GLY A 146 24.41 -9.49 21.27
C GLY A 146 24.92 -8.18 20.69
N VAL A 147 25.83 -8.28 19.72
CA VAL A 147 26.30 -7.11 18.97
C VAL A 147 25.14 -6.61 18.12
N ASN A 148 24.70 -5.37 18.34
CA ASN A 148 23.69 -4.71 17.49
C ASN A 148 24.12 -4.81 16.02
N ASN A 149 23.19 -5.15 15.13
CA ASN A 149 23.45 -5.37 13.71
C ASN A 149 24.12 -4.16 13.02
N ASN A 150 23.86 -2.91 13.44
CA ASN A 150 24.61 -1.74 12.95
C ASN A 150 26.08 -1.76 13.36
N THR A 151 26.40 -2.28 14.55
CA THR A 151 27.78 -2.45 15.02
C THR A 151 28.50 -3.56 14.24
N HIS A 152 27.80 -4.67 13.94
CA HIS A 152 28.33 -5.71 13.07
C HIS A 152 28.56 -5.18 11.64
N TYR A 153 27.57 -4.44 11.11
CA TYR A 153 27.66 -3.78 9.81
C TYR A 153 28.84 -2.81 9.75
N ALA A 154 29.04 -1.98 10.78
CA ALA A 154 30.16 -1.05 10.90
C ALA A 154 31.52 -1.76 10.88
N LYS A 155 31.64 -2.92 11.55
CA LYS A 155 32.85 -3.75 11.49
C LYS A 155 33.08 -4.29 10.07
N ALA A 156 32.01 -4.71 9.39
CA ALA A 156 32.11 -5.32 8.06
C ALA A 156 32.45 -4.32 6.95
N VAL A 157 31.94 -3.08 7.00
CA VAL A 157 32.31 -2.03 6.02
C VAL A 157 33.65 -1.35 6.30
N GLY A 158 34.19 -1.53 7.52
CA GLY A 158 35.47 -0.96 7.93
C GLY A 158 35.46 0.55 8.20
N ASN A 159 36.56 1.05 8.78
CA ASN A 159 36.86 2.46 9.04
C ASN A 159 35.82 3.24 9.89
N SER A 160 35.99 3.19 11.21
CA SER A 160 35.15 3.91 12.18
C SER A 160 35.13 5.43 12.03
N ASN A 161 36.06 6.04 11.29
CA ASN A 161 36.17 7.49 11.17
C ASN A 161 35.49 8.04 9.90
N ASN A 162 35.28 7.20 8.88
CA ASN A 162 34.56 7.60 7.68
C ASN A 162 33.09 7.11 7.76
N PRO A 163 32.09 8.00 7.87
CA PRO A 163 30.69 7.60 7.92
C PRO A 163 30.19 6.97 6.61
N TYR A 164 30.88 7.19 5.49
CA TYR A 164 30.51 6.73 4.15
C TYR A 164 31.26 5.46 3.68
N ALA A 165 32.14 4.89 4.52
CA ALA A 165 32.90 3.69 4.16
C ALA A 165 31.98 2.55 3.71
N PRO A 166 32.30 1.83 2.61
CA PRO A 166 33.60 1.73 1.96
C PRO A 166 33.91 2.86 0.98
N PHE A 167 32.95 3.73 0.65
CA PHE A 167 33.18 4.87 -0.23
C PHE A 167 34.08 5.90 0.45
N SER A 168 35.03 6.44 -0.30
CA SER A 168 36.07 7.33 0.24
C SER A 168 35.53 8.69 0.68
N SER A 169 34.39 9.13 0.11
CA SER A 169 33.80 10.44 0.37
C SER A 169 32.28 10.45 0.28
N LYS A 170 31.67 11.53 0.80
CA LYS A 170 30.23 11.80 0.65
C LYS A 170 29.82 11.85 -0.82
N LEU A 171 30.61 12.53 -1.66
CA LEU A 171 30.32 12.71 -3.09
C LEU A 171 30.27 11.37 -3.82
N GLU A 172 31.26 10.50 -3.58
CA GLU A 172 31.33 9.17 -4.17
C GLU A 172 30.14 8.30 -3.76
N TRP A 173 29.78 8.33 -2.46
CA TRP A 173 28.60 7.64 -1.96
C TRP A 173 27.28 8.17 -2.57
N GLU A 174 27.10 9.49 -2.67
CA GLU A 174 25.90 10.10 -3.27
C GLU A 174 25.78 9.72 -4.76
N LEU A 175 26.89 9.72 -5.49
CA LEU A 175 26.92 9.32 -6.90
C LEU A 175 26.58 7.83 -7.07
N ALA A 176 27.21 6.95 -6.29
CA ALA A 176 26.92 5.51 -6.32
C ALA A 176 25.46 5.23 -5.96
N TYR A 177 24.93 5.90 -4.93
CA TYR A 177 23.54 5.75 -4.51
C TYR A 177 22.58 6.27 -5.57
N TRP A 178 22.87 7.42 -6.19
CA TRP A 178 22.07 7.94 -7.30
C TRP A 178 22.06 6.99 -8.50
N ASP A 179 23.22 6.49 -8.94
CA ASP A 179 23.34 5.54 -10.06
C ASP A 179 22.44 4.31 -9.84
N LYS A 180 22.58 3.64 -8.68
CA LYS A 180 21.83 2.41 -8.42
C LYS A 180 20.35 2.62 -8.11
N MET A 181 19.96 3.78 -7.58
CA MET A 181 18.58 4.01 -7.17
C MET A 181 17.74 4.74 -8.22
N ARG A 182 18.34 5.61 -9.03
CA ARG A 182 17.67 6.36 -10.11
C ARG A 182 17.85 5.74 -11.48
N GLY A 183 18.90 4.92 -11.66
CA GLY A 183 19.00 3.95 -12.74
C GLY A 183 19.17 4.53 -14.15
N PRO A 184 20.23 5.29 -14.46
CA PRO A 184 20.75 5.26 -15.82
C PRO A 184 21.15 3.81 -16.19
N SER A 185 21.14 3.48 -17.48
CA SER A 185 21.65 2.17 -17.92
C SER A 185 23.14 2.04 -17.54
N SER A 186 23.61 0.80 -17.34
CA SER A 186 25.05 0.58 -17.05
C SER A 186 25.94 1.15 -18.17
N THR A 187 25.44 1.18 -19.40
CA THR A 187 26.08 1.84 -20.54
C THR A 187 26.12 3.34 -20.36
N ALA A 188 25.00 3.99 -20.08
CA ALA A 188 24.92 5.44 -19.92
C ALA A 188 25.82 5.96 -18.79
N PHE A 189 25.86 5.25 -17.64
CA PHE A 189 26.77 5.62 -16.57
C PHE A 189 28.24 5.41 -16.96
N THR A 190 28.55 4.30 -17.64
CA THR A 190 29.92 4.04 -18.13
C THR A 190 30.36 5.09 -19.16
N GLU A 191 29.46 5.57 -20.01
CA GLU A 191 29.73 6.67 -20.96
C GLU A 191 29.96 8.00 -20.26
N LEU A 192 29.14 8.34 -19.24
CA LEU A 192 29.35 9.52 -18.40
C LEU A 192 30.76 9.53 -17.78
N MET A 193 31.21 8.38 -17.27
CA MET A 193 32.54 8.25 -16.66
C MET A 193 33.70 8.31 -17.67
N LYS A 194 33.43 8.12 -18.97
CA LYS A 194 34.43 8.25 -20.05
C LYS A 194 34.61 9.68 -20.55
N ILE A 195 33.72 10.61 -20.19
CA ILE A 195 33.85 12.02 -20.59
C ILE A 195 35.13 12.60 -19.97
N GLU A 196 35.98 13.19 -20.83
CA GLU A 196 37.29 13.71 -20.44
C GLU A 196 37.19 14.70 -19.25
N GLY A 197 37.92 14.41 -18.18
CA GLY A 197 37.96 15.21 -16.97
C GLY A 197 36.81 15.01 -15.98
N VAL A 198 35.76 14.22 -16.31
CA VAL A 198 34.62 14.00 -15.40
C VAL A 198 35.02 13.08 -14.24
N HIS A 199 35.64 11.93 -14.53
CA HIS A 199 36.08 10.99 -13.50
C HIS A 199 37.08 11.63 -12.52
N GLU A 200 38.06 12.38 -13.04
CA GLU A 200 39.09 13.06 -12.23
C GLU A 200 38.48 14.15 -11.34
N ARG A 201 37.51 14.93 -11.86
CA ARG A 201 36.84 15.99 -11.08
C ARG A 201 35.92 15.44 -10.01
N LEU A 202 35.29 14.29 -10.26
CA LEU A 202 34.43 13.61 -9.28
C LEU A 202 35.26 12.89 -8.21
N GLY A 203 36.51 12.53 -8.49
CA GLY A 203 37.43 11.92 -7.52
C GLY A 203 36.92 10.59 -6.98
N VAL A 204 36.17 9.84 -7.78
CA VAL A 204 35.61 8.53 -7.41
C VAL A 204 36.62 7.41 -7.67
N SER A 205 36.51 6.32 -6.92
CA SER A 205 37.48 5.20 -6.98
C SER A 205 37.15 4.16 -8.06
N TYR A 206 35.97 4.22 -8.66
CA TYR A 206 35.50 3.31 -9.72
C TYR A 206 35.35 4.06 -11.06
N LYS A 207 35.77 3.42 -12.16
CA LYS A 207 35.83 4.02 -13.50
C LYS A 207 34.59 3.76 -14.35
N ASN A 208 33.76 2.79 -13.98
CA ASN A 208 32.62 2.34 -14.77
C ASN A 208 31.61 1.58 -13.89
N SER A 209 30.45 1.23 -14.47
CA SER A 209 29.42 0.50 -13.73
C SER A 209 29.86 -0.88 -13.24
N ALA A 210 30.77 -1.56 -13.95
CA ALA A 210 31.25 -2.89 -13.56
C ALA A 210 32.14 -2.83 -12.31
N GLU A 211 33.05 -1.86 -12.24
CA GLU A 211 33.88 -1.61 -11.04
C GLU A 211 33.02 -1.18 -9.84
N LEU A 212 32.03 -0.32 -10.06
CA LEU A 212 31.06 0.05 -9.01
C LEU A 212 30.26 -1.17 -8.52
N ASN A 213 29.78 -2.00 -9.44
CA ASN A 213 29.06 -3.23 -9.10
C ASN A 213 29.94 -4.17 -8.27
N LYS A 214 31.19 -4.38 -8.69
CA LYS A 214 32.16 -5.21 -7.96
C LYS A 214 32.40 -4.67 -6.54
N MET A 215 32.57 -3.36 -6.38
CA MET A 215 32.71 -2.72 -5.08
C MET A 215 31.50 -2.97 -4.18
N ILE A 216 30.28 -2.82 -4.70
CA ILE A 216 29.04 -3.12 -3.96
C ILE A 216 28.97 -4.60 -3.60
N ASP A 217 29.36 -5.47 -4.51
CA ASP A 217 29.27 -6.92 -4.34
C ASP A 217 30.21 -7.44 -3.25
N GLU A 218 31.43 -6.89 -3.19
CA GLU A 218 32.51 -7.29 -2.29
C GLU A 218 32.53 -6.52 -0.96
N SER A 219 32.22 -5.22 -0.96
CA SER A 219 32.49 -4.34 0.18
C SER A 219 31.25 -4.01 1.03
N LEU A 220 30.03 -4.21 0.50
CA LEU A 220 28.80 -3.93 1.24
C LEU A 220 28.13 -5.22 1.73
N PRO A 221 27.88 -5.36 3.05
CA PRO A 221 27.01 -6.39 3.57
C PRO A 221 25.59 -6.18 3.04
N GLY A 222 24.93 -7.28 2.69
CA GLY A 222 23.59 -7.28 2.11
C GLY A 222 22.65 -8.26 2.79
N ARG A 223 21.44 -8.33 2.26
CA ARG A 223 20.53 -9.45 2.54
C ARG A 223 21.15 -10.77 2.03
N PRO A 224 20.62 -11.92 2.47
CA PRO A 224 21.06 -13.22 1.96
C PRO A 224 20.96 -13.26 0.43
N ARG A 225 21.96 -13.86 -0.20
CA ARG A 225 22.01 -13.98 -1.66
C ARG A 225 21.03 -15.03 -2.16
N PHE A 226 20.58 -14.87 -3.39
CA PHE A 226 19.86 -15.94 -4.10
C PHE A 226 20.81 -17.07 -4.46
N VAL A 227 20.31 -18.29 -4.32
CA VAL A 227 20.94 -19.51 -4.79
C VAL A 227 20.03 -20.10 -5.86
N ARG A 228 20.63 -20.51 -6.98
CA ARG A 228 19.96 -21.22 -8.07
C ARG A 228 19.99 -22.71 -7.78
N HIS A 229 18.85 -23.36 -7.91
CA HIS A 229 18.74 -24.82 -7.86
C HIS A 229 17.98 -25.31 -9.10
N GLU A 230 18.41 -26.44 -9.62
CA GLU A 230 17.77 -27.12 -10.74
C GLU A 230 16.84 -28.21 -10.19
N VAL A 231 15.63 -28.28 -10.72
CA VAL A 231 14.59 -29.25 -10.35
C VAL A 231 14.18 -29.99 -11.61
N ILE A 232 14.31 -31.31 -11.61
CA ILE A 232 13.93 -32.15 -12.75
C ILE A 232 12.47 -32.58 -12.57
N VAL A 233 11.64 -32.34 -13.57
CA VAL A 233 10.23 -32.77 -13.60
C VAL A 233 9.96 -33.48 -14.92
N GLY A 234 9.74 -34.80 -14.85
CA GLY A 234 9.69 -35.63 -16.05
C GLY A 234 11.02 -35.54 -16.81
N ASN A 235 11.00 -35.04 -18.04
CA ASN A 235 12.19 -34.84 -18.89
C ASN A 235 12.62 -33.37 -18.99
N GLU A 236 12.01 -32.45 -18.23
CA GLU A 236 12.33 -31.02 -18.25
C GLU A 236 13.13 -30.61 -17.01
N VAL A 237 14.16 -29.78 -17.21
CA VAL A 237 14.90 -29.12 -16.12
C VAL A 237 14.30 -27.74 -15.89
N CYS A 238 13.82 -27.51 -14.67
CA CYS A 238 13.28 -26.23 -14.22
C CYS A 238 14.25 -25.57 -13.24
N GLU A 239 14.43 -24.26 -13.31
CA GLU A 239 15.23 -23.52 -12.34
C GLU A 239 14.35 -22.87 -11.26
N VAL A 240 14.78 -22.96 -10.01
CA VAL A 240 14.24 -22.20 -8.88
C VAL A 240 15.35 -21.34 -8.28
N TYR A 241 15.05 -20.07 -8.01
CA TYR A 241 15.99 -19.14 -7.37
C TYR A 241 15.43 -18.77 -6.01
N PHE A 242 16.16 -19.04 -4.92
CA PHE A 242 15.66 -18.73 -3.58
C PHE A 242 16.78 -18.34 -2.61
N ARG A 243 16.40 -17.70 -1.50
CA ARG A 243 17.29 -17.32 -0.41
C ARG A 243 17.10 -18.24 0.78
N ASP A 244 18.15 -18.40 1.59
CA ASP A 244 18.03 -19.03 2.90
C ASP A 244 17.02 -18.24 3.77
N ILE A 245 15.94 -18.91 4.15
CA ILE A 245 14.85 -18.32 4.93
C ILE A 245 15.28 -17.92 6.34
N ILE A 246 16.15 -18.70 7.01
CA ILE A 246 16.66 -18.37 8.34
C ILE A 246 17.54 -17.13 8.28
N ALA A 247 18.39 -17.03 7.25
CA ALA A 247 19.19 -15.84 7.02
C ALA A 247 18.29 -14.62 6.75
N CYS A 248 17.18 -14.79 6.02
CA CYS A 248 16.20 -13.71 5.79
C CYS A 248 15.48 -13.29 7.07
N ILE A 249 15.11 -14.25 7.92
CA ILE A 249 14.53 -13.99 9.25
C ILE A 249 15.52 -13.21 10.12
N ARG A 250 16.80 -13.63 10.16
CA ARG A 250 17.86 -12.92 10.89
C ARG A 250 18.01 -11.49 10.41
N ALA A 251 17.94 -11.26 9.09
CA ALA A 251 18.04 -9.92 8.51
C ALA A 251 16.89 -9.00 8.97
N LEU A 252 15.64 -9.49 9.00
CA LEU A 252 14.49 -8.70 9.47
C LEU A 252 14.48 -8.53 10.99
N PHE A 253 14.67 -9.62 11.75
CA PHE A 253 14.61 -9.61 13.21
C PHE A 253 15.77 -8.82 13.84
N GLY A 254 16.95 -8.88 13.20
CA GLY A 254 18.14 -8.14 13.61
C GLY A 254 18.18 -6.70 13.10
N ASP A 255 17.21 -6.22 12.31
CA ASP A 255 17.27 -4.85 11.78
C ASP A 255 17.06 -3.82 12.92
N PRO A 256 18.02 -2.90 13.16
CA PRO A 256 17.88 -1.88 14.18
C PRO A 256 16.72 -0.91 13.92
N ASP A 257 16.29 -0.75 12.66
CA ASP A 257 15.13 0.08 12.32
C ASP A 257 13.82 -0.58 12.77
N PHE A 258 13.77 -1.92 12.88
CA PHE A 258 12.60 -2.66 13.35
C PHE A 258 12.61 -2.98 14.84
N ALA A 259 13.79 -3.02 15.46
CA ALA A 259 13.98 -3.20 16.91
C ALA A 259 12.97 -2.50 17.85
N PRO A 260 12.54 -1.25 17.60
CA PRO A 260 11.65 -0.52 18.52
C PRO A 260 10.21 -1.02 18.45
N TYR A 261 9.89 -1.71 17.36
CA TYR A 261 8.55 -2.12 16.97
C TYR A 261 8.36 -3.63 17.14
N LEU A 262 9.44 -4.40 17.28
CA LEU A 262 9.37 -5.84 17.43
C LEU A 262 8.53 -6.23 18.64
N VAL A 263 7.50 -7.03 18.37
CA VAL A 263 6.68 -7.67 19.40
C VAL A 263 7.19 -9.08 19.63
N PHE A 264 7.51 -9.42 20.87
CA PHE A 264 8.06 -10.73 21.25
C PHE A 264 7.04 -11.67 21.89
N LEU A 265 5.96 -11.13 22.46
CA LEU A 265 4.96 -11.89 23.20
C LEU A 265 3.54 -11.51 22.75
N PRO A 266 2.59 -12.46 22.77
CA PRO A 266 1.21 -12.17 22.47
C PRO A 266 0.57 -11.34 23.58
N GLU A 267 -0.44 -10.56 23.21
CA GLU A 267 -1.19 -9.70 24.12
C GLU A 267 -2.70 -9.88 23.94
N LYS A 268 -3.43 -9.40 24.94
CA LYS A 268 -4.88 -9.46 25.01
C LYS A 268 -5.43 -8.06 25.25
N HIS A 269 -6.01 -7.44 24.23
CA HIS A 269 -6.49 -6.04 24.27
C HIS A 269 -8.01 -5.97 24.49
N TYR A 270 -8.46 -5.04 25.34
CA TYR A 270 -9.87 -4.84 25.65
C TYR A 270 -10.23 -3.34 25.66
N THR A 271 -11.50 -3.03 25.48
CA THR A 271 -12.04 -1.66 25.52
C THR A 271 -11.99 -1.03 26.92
N ASP A 272 -11.91 -1.84 27.96
CA ASP A 272 -11.94 -1.44 29.37
C ASP A 272 -11.24 -2.49 30.25
N GLU A 273 -10.99 -2.12 31.52
CA GLU A 273 -10.37 -2.98 32.54
C GLU A 273 -11.25 -4.17 32.95
N MET A 274 -12.58 -4.03 32.80
CA MET A 274 -13.55 -5.10 33.05
C MET A 274 -13.54 -6.18 31.95
N LYS A 275 -12.75 -5.97 30.88
CA LYS A 275 -12.55 -6.90 29.76
C LYS A 275 -13.85 -7.22 29.02
N THR A 276 -14.78 -6.27 28.95
CA THR A 276 -16.12 -6.51 28.39
C THR A 276 -16.08 -6.85 26.89
N VAL A 277 -15.32 -6.07 26.10
CA VAL A 277 -15.21 -6.25 24.65
C VAL A 277 -13.76 -6.48 24.26
N ARG A 278 -13.54 -7.59 23.55
CA ARG A 278 -12.24 -8.00 23.06
C ARG A 278 -11.85 -7.24 21.79
N MET A 279 -10.64 -6.68 21.76
CA MET A 279 -10.08 -6.00 20.60
C MET A 279 -9.06 -6.90 19.89
N TYR A 280 -9.14 -6.94 18.56
CA TYR A 280 -8.17 -7.60 17.67
C TYR A 280 -7.67 -6.56 16.67
N HIS A 281 -6.35 -6.46 16.51
CA HIS A 281 -5.76 -5.43 15.65
C HIS A 281 -4.55 -5.94 14.86
N ASP A 282 -3.57 -6.49 15.55
CA ASP A 282 -2.34 -7.02 14.95
C ASP A 282 -2.17 -8.50 15.35
N MET A 283 -1.21 -9.17 14.73
CA MET A 283 -1.09 -10.62 14.84
C MET A 283 -0.84 -11.09 16.29
N HIS A 284 -0.10 -10.32 17.08
CA HIS A 284 0.16 -10.60 18.51
C HIS A 284 -1.10 -10.47 19.38
N THR A 285 -2.12 -9.75 18.93
CA THR A 285 -3.42 -9.64 19.63
C THR A 285 -4.38 -10.78 19.27
N GLY A 286 -4.05 -11.53 18.22
CA GLY A 286 -4.83 -12.65 17.69
C GLY A 286 -4.79 -13.89 18.58
N LYS A 287 -5.81 -14.75 18.43
CA LYS A 287 -5.90 -16.00 19.19
C LYS A 287 -4.76 -16.98 18.84
N TRP A 288 -4.31 -16.99 17.58
CA TRP A 288 -3.25 -17.89 17.10
C TRP A 288 -1.97 -17.76 17.91
N TRP A 289 -1.41 -16.56 18.00
CA TRP A 289 -0.13 -16.37 18.69
C TRP A 289 -0.25 -16.75 20.16
N TRP A 290 -1.34 -16.37 20.83
CA TRP A 290 -1.58 -16.77 22.23
C TRP A 290 -1.63 -18.30 22.40
N SER A 291 -2.41 -19.01 21.59
CA SER A 291 -2.53 -20.47 21.69
C SER A 291 -1.22 -21.19 21.36
N THR A 292 -0.53 -20.76 20.30
CA THR A 292 0.73 -21.36 19.86
C THR A 292 1.84 -21.09 20.87
N GLN A 293 1.88 -19.89 21.47
CA GLN A 293 2.85 -19.57 22.52
C GLN A 293 2.62 -20.41 23.78
N GLU A 294 1.36 -20.69 24.13
CA GLU A 294 1.04 -21.54 25.27
C GLU A 294 1.48 -22.99 25.06
N GLN A 295 1.21 -23.57 23.88
CA GLN A 295 1.65 -24.91 23.55
C GLN A 295 3.19 -24.98 23.46
N LEU A 296 3.82 -24.04 22.76
CA LEU A 296 5.27 -24.01 22.62
C LEU A 296 5.98 -23.81 23.97
N GLU A 297 5.45 -22.98 24.86
CA GLU A 297 6.05 -22.77 26.18
C GLU A 297 5.93 -24.02 27.08
N LYS A 298 4.88 -24.83 26.89
CA LYS A 298 4.76 -26.14 27.54
C LYS A 298 5.84 -27.12 27.07
N ASP A 299 6.11 -27.14 25.76
CA ASP A 299 7.07 -28.07 25.16
C ASP A 299 8.53 -27.60 25.32
N LYS A 300 8.76 -26.28 25.25
CA LYS A 300 10.07 -25.62 25.18
C LYS A 300 10.11 -24.33 26.04
N PRO A 301 10.23 -24.42 27.37
CA PRO A 301 10.14 -23.26 28.26
C PRO A 301 11.21 -22.19 27.99
N GLY A 302 10.82 -20.93 27.79
CA GLY A 302 11.72 -19.84 27.39
C GLY A 302 11.59 -19.42 25.92
N ALA A 303 10.56 -19.90 25.22
CA ALA A 303 10.45 -19.73 23.77
C ALA A 303 9.92 -18.35 23.35
N THR A 304 10.45 -17.83 22.25
CA THR A 304 9.93 -16.63 21.56
C THR A 304 9.47 -17.03 20.17
N ILE A 305 8.19 -16.83 19.83
CA ILE A 305 7.72 -17.14 18.47
C ILE A 305 8.16 -16.05 17.49
N ILE A 306 8.65 -16.48 16.32
CA ILE A 306 8.77 -15.64 15.12
C ILE A 306 7.75 -16.13 14.10
N PRO A 307 6.61 -15.46 13.97
CA PRO A 307 5.60 -15.90 13.05
C PRO A 307 6.00 -15.60 11.61
N ILE A 308 6.06 -16.62 10.76
CA ILE A 308 6.41 -16.49 9.35
C ILE A 308 5.14 -16.29 8.54
N ILE A 309 5.11 -15.22 7.77
CA ILE A 309 4.02 -14.90 6.85
C ILE A 309 4.59 -15.01 5.44
N ILE A 310 4.01 -15.90 4.65
CA ILE A 310 4.38 -16.14 3.26
C ILE A 310 3.31 -15.56 2.35
N SER A 311 3.72 -15.00 1.22
CA SER A 311 2.78 -14.62 0.16
C SER A 311 3.28 -14.98 -1.23
N THR A 312 2.40 -15.51 -2.07
CA THR A 312 2.68 -15.87 -3.47
C THR A 312 1.68 -15.18 -4.38
N ASP A 313 2.14 -14.75 -5.55
CA ASP A 313 1.28 -14.12 -6.54
C ASP A 313 1.93 -14.28 -7.92
N LYS A 314 1.40 -15.19 -8.75
CA LYS A 314 1.96 -15.46 -10.07
C LYS A 314 1.63 -14.29 -11.01
N THR A 315 2.65 -13.62 -11.54
CA THR A 315 2.46 -12.38 -12.31
C THR A 315 3.09 -12.41 -13.70
N GLN A 316 2.43 -11.78 -14.67
CA GLN A 316 3.02 -11.56 -15.98
C GLN A 316 4.04 -10.41 -15.91
N SER A 317 5.27 -10.69 -16.36
CA SER A 317 6.38 -9.74 -16.37
C SER A 317 6.28 -8.73 -17.52
N THR A 318 5.64 -9.11 -18.64
CA THR A 318 5.37 -8.22 -19.80
C THR A 318 4.04 -8.55 -20.46
N LEU A 319 3.42 -7.56 -21.11
CA LEU A 319 2.19 -7.72 -21.91
C LEU A 319 2.46 -8.34 -23.30
N PHE A 320 3.66 -8.14 -23.87
CA PHE A 320 3.95 -8.47 -25.26
C PHE A 320 4.78 -9.75 -25.47
N ARG A 321 5.35 -10.36 -24.43
CA ARG A 321 6.22 -11.55 -24.55
C ARG A 321 5.79 -12.77 -23.74
N ASN A 322 4.59 -12.77 -23.15
CA ASN A 322 4.01 -13.89 -22.39
C ASN A 322 4.92 -14.50 -21.30
N LYS A 323 5.90 -13.74 -20.79
CA LYS A 323 6.82 -14.17 -19.71
C LYS A 323 6.16 -13.94 -18.36
N SER A 324 6.14 -14.98 -17.52
CA SER A 324 5.58 -14.92 -16.16
C SER A 324 6.68 -15.14 -15.13
N ALA A 325 6.62 -14.39 -14.04
CA ALA A 325 7.42 -14.62 -12.85
C ALA A 325 6.49 -15.11 -11.73
N TYR A 326 6.96 -16.04 -10.90
CA TYR A 326 6.20 -16.53 -9.76
C TYR A 326 6.93 -16.22 -8.45
N PRO A 327 6.90 -14.96 -7.99
CA PRO A 327 7.58 -14.55 -6.79
C PRO A 327 6.94 -15.12 -5.52
N LEU A 328 7.80 -15.46 -4.57
CA LEU A 328 7.48 -15.85 -3.20
C LEU A 328 8.04 -14.78 -2.26
N TYR A 329 7.19 -14.12 -1.49
CA TYR A 329 7.61 -13.14 -0.48
C TYR A 329 7.46 -13.69 0.94
N MET A 330 8.28 -13.18 1.84
CA MET A 330 8.18 -13.47 3.27
C MET A 330 8.27 -12.20 4.12
N THR A 331 7.63 -12.22 5.28
CA THR A 331 7.82 -11.26 6.39
C THR A 331 7.65 -11.97 7.72
N ILE A 332 8.05 -11.31 8.82
CA ILE A 332 7.79 -11.78 10.18
C ILE A 332 6.63 -11.02 10.83
N GLY A 333 5.78 -11.72 11.58
CA GLY A 333 4.64 -11.15 12.32
C GLY A 333 5.04 -10.33 13.55
N ASN A 334 6.31 -10.39 13.96
CA ASN A 334 6.86 -9.54 15.02
C ASN A 334 6.88 -8.05 14.62
N ILE A 335 6.87 -7.75 13.32
CA ILE A 335 6.80 -6.37 12.81
C ILE A 335 5.32 -5.97 12.70
N PRO A 336 4.89 -4.86 13.31
CA PRO A 336 3.51 -4.38 13.24
C PRO A 336 3.03 -4.21 11.80
N LYS A 337 1.75 -4.54 11.56
CA LYS A 337 1.15 -4.48 10.22
C LYS A 337 1.26 -3.12 9.55
N GLU A 338 1.21 -2.05 10.35
CA GLU A 338 1.33 -0.66 9.93
C GLU A 338 2.68 -0.32 9.29
N ILE A 339 3.73 -1.08 9.63
CA ILE A 339 5.06 -0.98 9.04
C ILE A 339 5.17 -1.95 7.87
N ARG A 340 4.66 -3.18 8.01
CA ARG A 340 4.65 -4.19 6.94
C ARG A 340 3.96 -3.72 5.67
N ARG A 341 2.85 -2.98 5.82
CA ARG A 341 2.06 -2.43 4.70
C ARG A 341 2.72 -1.29 3.94
N LYS A 342 3.90 -0.82 4.37
CA LYS A 342 4.64 0.27 3.73
C LYS A 342 5.79 -0.34 2.94
N PRO A 343 5.70 -0.45 1.59
CA PRO A 343 6.79 -1.00 0.78
C PRO A 343 8.12 -0.28 1.02
N SER A 344 8.07 1.03 1.28
CA SER A 344 9.25 1.83 1.63
C SER A 344 9.98 1.40 2.90
N SER A 345 9.29 0.71 3.81
CA SER A 345 9.89 0.14 5.03
C SER A 345 10.64 -1.15 4.76
N ARG A 346 10.43 -1.80 3.60
CA ARG A 346 11.08 -3.06 3.19
C ARG A 346 10.98 -4.18 4.23
N ALA A 347 9.88 -4.23 4.98
CA ALA A 347 9.63 -5.29 5.96
C ALA A 347 9.33 -6.66 5.31
N TYR A 348 9.05 -6.68 4.00
CA TYR A 348 9.00 -7.88 3.18
C TYR A 348 10.34 -8.17 2.49
N VAL A 349 10.62 -9.45 2.31
CA VAL A 349 11.76 -9.99 1.57
C VAL A 349 11.20 -10.82 0.42
N LEU A 350 11.70 -10.61 -0.80
CA LEU A 350 11.51 -11.59 -1.88
C LEU A 350 12.37 -12.80 -1.54
N LEU A 351 11.71 -13.90 -1.21
CA LEU A 351 12.33 -15.15 -0.78
C LEU A 351 12.73 -16.03 -1.97
N ALA A 352 11.88 -16.12 -3.00
CA ALA A 352 12.16 -16.95 -4.18
C ALA A 352 11.46 -16.46 -5.45
N TYR A 353 11.94 -16.94 -6.60
CA TYR A 353 11.17 -17.08 -7.83
C TYR A 353 10.94 -18.57 -8.09
N LEU A 354 9.67 -18.98 -8.04
CA LEU A 354 9.24 -20.34 -8.35
C LEU A 354 9.21 -20.56 -9.87
N PRO A 355 9.35 -21.82 -10.33
CA PRO A 355 9.28 -22.16 -11.75
C PRO A 355 7.92 -21.80 -12.38
N THR A 356 7.94 -21.31 -13.63
CA THR A 356 6.73 -20.99 -14.41
C THR A 356 6.55 -21.87 -15.66
N THR A 357 7.13 -23.08 -15.65
CA THR A 357 7.05 -24.05 -16.76
C THR A 357 5.60 -24.37 -17.17
N ARG A 358 5.45 -24.69 -18.46
CA ARG A 358 4.21 -25.19 -19.06
C ARG A 358 4.19 -26.72 -19.18
N LEU A 359 5.32 -27.40 -18.97
CA LEU A 359 5.50 -28.84 -19.17
C LEU A 359 4.90 -29.30 -20.51
N GLU A 360 5.35 -28.70 -21.62
CA GLU A 360 4.75 -28.90 -22.94
C GLU A 360 4.92 -30.34 -23.45
N ALA A 361 5.94 -31.05 -22.95
CA ALA A 361 6.18 -32.45 -23.27
C ALA A 361 5.10 -33.40 -22.70
N GLU A 362 4.37 -33.01 -21.65
CA GLU A 362 3.30 -33.84 -21.06
C GLU A 362 1.98 -33.58 -21.78
N THR A 363 1.53 -34.52 -22.61
CA THR A 363 0.30 -34.36 -23.40
C THR A 363 -0.99 -34.52 -22.58
N ASN A 364 -0.95 -35.25 -21.46
CA ASN A 364 -2.12 -35.46 -20.62
C ASN A 364 -2.34 -34.28 -19.66
N GLN A 365 -3.45 -33.57 -19.83
CA GLN A 365 -3.76 -32.37 -19.03
C GLN A 365 -3.89 -32.67 -17.52
N ALA A 366 -4.44 -33.82 -17.14
CA ALA A 366 -4.58 -34.21 -15.74
C ALA A 366 -3.23 -34.58 -15.11
N ALA A 367 -2.38 -35.29 -15.84
CA ALA A 367 -1.00 -35.58 -15.42
C ALA A 367 -0.18 -34.29 -15.27
N ARG A 368 -0.27 -33.39 -16.26
CA ARG A 368 0.38 -32.07 -16.23
C ARG A 368 -0.01 -31.26 -14.99
N ARG A 369 -1.30 -31.19 -14.65
CA ARG A 369 -1.77 -30.47 -13.45
C ARG A 369 -1.24 -31.08 -12.15
N ARG A 370 -1.17 -32.41 -12.06
CA ARG A 370 -0.57 -33.12 -10.92
C ARG A 370 0.92 -32.84 -10.79
N LEU A 371 1.66 -32.91 -11.90
CA LEU A 371 3.10 -32.60 -11.94
C LEU A 371 3.39 -31.15 -11.52
N LEU A 372 2.62 -30.18 -12.01
CA LEU A 372 2.76 -28.77 -11.60
C LEU A 372 2.47 -28.58 -10.10
N GLY A 373 1.46 -29.28 -9.57
CA GLY A 373 1.18 -29.29 -8.12
C GLY A 373 2.33 -29.85 -7.30
N ASN A 374 2.86 -31.01 -7.69
CA ASN A 374 4.00 -31.63 -7.03
C ASN A 374 5.27 -30.77 -7.14
N LEU A 375 5.53 -30.15 -8.30
CA LEU A 375 6.66 -29.22 -8.48
C LEU A 375 6.57 -28.03 -7.52
N TYR A 376 5.39 -27.42 -7.42
CA TYR A 376 5.15 -26.31 -6.48
C TYR A 376 5.46 -26.73 -5.04
N HIS A 377 4.89 -27.86 -4.59
CA HIS A 377 5.09 -28.35 -3.23
C HIS A 377 6.54 -28.77 -2.98
N ALA A 378 7.23 -29.39 -3.94
CA ALA A 378 8.64 -29.76 -3.83
C ALA A 378 9.55 -28.52 -3.70
N CYS A 379 9.32 -27.49 -4.52
CA CYS A 379 10.05 -26.22 -4.41
C CYS A 379 9.82 -25.56 -3.04
N MET A 380 8.56 -25.49 -2.60
CA MET A 380 8.20 -24.91 -1.29
C MET A 380 8.79 -25.70 -0.13
N SER A 381 8.79 -27.03 -0.20
CA SER A 381 9.44 -27.91 0.78
C SER A 381 10.92 -27.58 0.89
N LYS A 382 11.63 -27.45 -0.24
CA LYS A 382 13.07 -27.14 -0.21
C LYS A 382 13.35 -25.75 0.35
N ILE A 383 12.56 -24.75 -0.03
CA ILE A 383 12.74 -23.35 0.43
C ILE A 383 12.48 -23.24 1.94
N LEU A 384 11.48 -23.96 2.46
CA LEU A 384 11.01 -23.87 3.84
C LEU A 384 11.59 -24.95 4.77
N GLU A 385 12.35 -25.90 4.23
CA GLU A 385 13.02 -26.99 4.97
C GLU A 385 13.72 -26.51 6.25
N PRO A 386 14.50 -25.40 6.24
CA PRO A 386 15.16 -24.91 7.46
C PRO A 386 14.22 -24.53 8.61
N LEU A 387 12.94 -24.26 8.33
CA LEU A 387 11.94 -23.95 9.38
C LEU A 387 11.60 -25.17 10.24
N ARG A 388 11.82 -26.40 9.76
CA ARG A 388 11.48 -27.62 10.48
C ARG A 388 12.25 -27.71 11.80
N GLU A 389 13.57 -27.74 11.72
CA GLU A 389 14.41 -27.82 12.91
C GLU A 389 14.36 -26.51 13.72
N ALA A 390 14.39 -25.36 13.04
CA ALA A 390 14.40 -24.07 13.72
C ALA A 390 13.10 -23.80 14.50
N GLY A 391 11.95 -24.21 13.97
CA GLY A 391 10.66 -24.09 14.66
C GLY A 391 10.53 -25.07 15.84
N GLN A 392 11.04 -26.29 15.69
CA GLN A 392 10.93 -27.35 16.70
C GLN A 392 11.90 -27.14 17.87
N SER A 393 13.18 -26.94 17.58
CA SER A 393 14.25 -26.84 18.58
C SER A 393 14.49 -25.41 19.05
N GLY A 394 14.16 -24.43 18.20
CA GLY A 394 14.48 -23.03 18.43
C GLY A 394 15.93 -22.70 18.09
N ILE A 395 16.17 -21.45 17.71
CA ILE A 395 17.48 -20.91 17.36
C ILE A 395 17.79 -19.64 18.14
N LEU A 396 19.03 -19.49 18.61
CA LEU A 396 19.48 -18.26 19.23
C LEU A 396 19.65 -17.18 18.16
N MET A 397 18.91 -16.07 18.32
CA MET A 397 19.02 -14.90 17.43
C MET A 397 18.99 -13.61 18.22
N THR A 398 19.81 -12.67 17.77
CA THR A 398 19.92 -11.31 18.28
C THR A 398 18.88 -10.43 17.59
N SER A 399 18.03 -9.76 18.35
CA SER A 399 17.16 -8.68 17.83
C SER A 399 17.97 -7.41 17.58
N GLY A 400 17.43 -6.48 16.79
CA GLY A 400 18.14 -5.23 16.44
C GLY A 400 18.51 -4.33 17.63
N ASP A 401 18.01 -4.60 18.84
CA ASP A 401 18.40 -3.95 20.10
C ASP A 401 19.63 -4.57 20.78
N GLY A 402 20.12 -5.73 20.31
CA GLY A 402 21.23 -6.48 20.90
C GLY A 402 20.79 -7.62 21.85
N SER A 403 19.50 -7.76 22.15
CA SER A 403 19.01 -8.84 23.01
C SER A 403 19.04 -10.18 22.26
N VAL A 404 19.58 -11.24 22.88
CA VAL A 404 19.54 -12.60 22.33
C VAL A 404 18.38 -13.38 22.94
N ARG A 405 17.59 -14.06 22.10
CA ARG A 405 16.46 -14.90 22.51
C ARG A 405 16.52 -16.26 21.85
N ARG A 406 15.89 -17.27 22.45
CA ARG A 406 15.60 -18.54 21.76
C ARG A 406 14.32 -18.36 20.97
N ASN A 407 14.49 -18.24 19.66
CA ASN A 407 13.43 -17.90 18.72
C ASN A 407 12.99 -19.14 17.96
N HIS A 408 11.68 -19.28 17.76
CA HIS A 408 11.06 -20.38 17.03
C HIS A 408 10.30 -19.81 15.82
N PRO A 409 10.90 -19.83 14.63
CA PRO A 409 10.22 -19.52 13.38
C PRO A 409 9.08 -20.52 13.11
N ILE A 410 7.84 -20.06 12.99
CA ILE A 410 6.67 -20.92 12.78
C ILE A 410 5.82 -20.32 11.66
N LEU A 411 5.45 -21.14 10.65
CA LEU A 411 4.51 -20.73 9.61
C LEU A 411 3.16 -20.36 10.24
N ALA A 412 2.80 -19.09 10.12
CA ALA A 412 1.65 -18.51 10.79
C ALA A 412 0.53 -18.13 9.82
N ALA A 413 0.91 -17.61 8.65
CA ALA A 413 -0.04 -17.17 7.65
C ALA A 413 0.50 -17.38 6.23
N PHE A 414 -0.42 -17.72 5.32
CA PHE A 414 -0.20 -17.81 3.89
C PHE A 414 -1.19 -16.88 3.19
N ILE A 415 -0.67 -15.99 2.36
CA ILE A 415 -1.43 -15.00 1.59
C ILE A 415 -1.30 -15.38 0.12
N GLY A 416 -2.43 -15.69 -0.51
CA GLY A 416 -2.53 -15.91 -1.94
C GLY A 416 -3.98 -15.64 -2.34
N ASP A 417 -4.22 -15.46 -3.63
CA ASP A 417 -5.58 -15.45 -4.15
C ASP A 417 -6.18 -16.88 -4.12
N TYR A 418 -7.40 -17.05 -4.62
CA TYR A 418 -8.11 -18.32 -4.48
C TYR A 418 -7.39 -19.52 -5.16
N PRO A 419 -6.93 -19.43 -6.42
CA PRO A 419 -6.16 -20.51 -7.03
C PRO A 419 -4.88 -20.87 -6.25
N GLU A 420 -4.14 -19.88 -5.75
CA GLU A 420 -2.91 -20.09 -4.97
C GLU A 420 -3.22 -20.74 -3.62
N GLN A 421 -4.31 -20.34 -2.96
CA GLN A 421 -4.79 -20.97 -1.73
C GLN A 421 -5.12 -22.45 -1.98
N VAL A 422 -5.90 -22.75 -3.03
CA VAL A 422 -6.29 -24.11 -3.41
C VAL A 422 -5.08 -24.98 -3.74
N LEU A 423 -4.07 -24.42 -4.42
CA LEU A 423 -2.81 -25.10 -4.71
C LEU A 423 -2.04 -25.42 -3.42
N THR A 424 -1.94 -24.45 -2.51
CA THR A 424 -1.20 -24.54 -1.26
C THR A 424 -1.85 -25.52 -0.27
N THR A 425 -3.17 -25.54 -0.17
CA THR A 425 -3.91 -26.44 0.74
C THR A 425 -4.22 -27.80 0.15
N CYS A 426 -3.80 -28.03 -1.10
CA CYS A 426 -4.13 -29.21 -1.88
C CYS A 426 -5.65 -29.41 -2.06
N THR A 427 -6.48 -28.39 -1.93
CA THR A 427 -7.94 -28.57 -2.09
C THR A 427 -8.36 -28.58 -3.57
N LYS A 428 -9.63 -28.91 -3.82
CA LYS A 428 -10.21 -28.89 -5.16
C LYS A 428 -10.74 -27.49 -5.51
N THR A 429 -10.67 -27.13 -6.79
CA THR A 429 -11.22 -25.84 -7.27
C THR A 429 -12.73 -25.85 -7.13
N GLY A 430 -13.30 -24.74 -6.65
CA GLY A 430 -14.71 -24.63 -6.30
C GLY A 430 -15.03 -25.02 -4.85
N GLU A 431 -14.07 -25.52 -4.06
CA GLU A 431 -14.25 -25.80 -2.63
C GLU A 431 -13.59 -24.74 -1.74
N CYS A 432 -13.96 -24.72 -0.45
CA CYS A 432 -13.28 -23.87 0.52
C CYS A 432 -11.86 -24.40 0.82
N PRO A 433 -10.82 -23.55 0.78
CA PRO A 433 -9.46 -23.93 1.12
C PRO A 433 -9.25 -24.11 2.63
N THR A 434 -10.26 -23.89 3.47
CA THR A 434 -10.13 -23.90 4.94
C THR A 434 -11.11 -24.87 5.60
N CYS A 435 -12.37 -24.89 5.17
CA CYS A 435 -13.42 -25.73 5.75
C CYS A 435 -13.85 -26.87 4.81
N PRO A 436 -14.43 -27.95 5.34
CA PRO A 436 -14.90 -29.10 4.56
C PRO A 436 -16.28 -28.90 3.93
N ILE A 437 -16.84 -27.68 3.95
CA ILE A 437 -18.18 -27.40 3.40
C ILE A 437 -18.24 -27.76 1.92
N SER A 438 -19.36 -28.34 1.50
CA SER A 438 -19.53 -28.72 0.10
C SER A 438 -19.64 -27.48 -0.80
N ARG A 439 -19.24 -27.62 -2.07
CA ARG A 439 -19.32 -26.55 -3.07
C ARG A 439 -20.72 -25.93 -3.18
N ASN A 440 -21.77 -26.73 -3.01
CA ASN A 440 -23.16 -26.29 -3.18
C ASN A 440 -23.68 -25.50 -1.97
N GLU A 441 -22.97 -25.53 -0.84
CA GLU A 441 -23.39 -24.94 0.44
C GLU A 441 -22.54 -23.72 0.84
N LEU A 442 -21.54 -23.32 0.03
CA LEU A 442 -20.63 -22.19 0.31
C LEU A 442 -21.33 -20.84 0.57
N GLY A 443 -22.61 -20.70 0.20
CA GLY A 443 -23.42 -19.50 0.43
C GLY A 443 -24.37 -19.56 1.64
N GLU A 444 -24.48 -20.71 2.31
CA GLU A 444 -25.35 -20.89 3.47
C GLU A 444 -24.59 -20.57 4.75
N TYR A 445 -25.12 -19.62 5.53
CA TYR A 445 -24.57 -19.24 6.84
C TYR A 445 -25.59 -19.59 7.91
N ASP A 446 -25.32 -20.62 8.72
CA ASP A 446 -26.09 -20.90 9.93
C ASP A 446 -25.47 -20.16 11.13
N PRO A 447 -26.11 -19.10 11.65
CA PRO A 447 -25.61 -18.38 12.82
C PRO A 447 -25.62 -19.21 14.11
N ASN A 448 -26.24 -20.39 14.13
CA ASN A 448 -26.28 -21.29 15.29
C ASN A 448 -25.17 -22.35 15.28
N ASP A 449 -24.47 -22.54 14.15
CA ASP A 449 -23.30 -23.42 14.08
C ASP A 449 -22.05 -22.67 14.57
N ALA A 450 -21.77 -22.82 15.87
CA ALA A 450 -20.72 -22.07 16.57
C ALA A 450 -19.30 -22.63 16.38
N THR A 451 -19.12 -23.63 15.50
CA THR A 451 -17.83 -24.31 15.31
C THR A 451 -17.23 -23.96 13.95
N PRO A 452 -16.05 -23.31 13.88
CA PRO A 452 -15.37 -23.14 12.60
C PRO A 452 -14.80 -24.50 12.20
N TRP A 453 -15.50 -25.19 11.30
CA TRP A 453 -15.07 -26.45 10.71
C TRP A 453 -13.76 -26.19 9.94
N LEU A 454 -12.60 -26.37 10.57
CA LEU A 454 -11.38 -26.58 9.81
C LEU A 454 -11.46 -27.97 9.18
N ARG A 455 -10.88 -28.14 8.00
CA ARG A 455 -10.63 -29.48 7.49
C ARG A 455 -9.80 -30.25 8.52
N ASP A 456 -10.17 -31.51 8.73
CA ASP A 456 -9.50 -32.38 9.68
C ASP A 456 -8.07 -32.68 9.21
N LEU A 457 -7.11 -32.03 9.85
CA LEU A 457 -5.70 -32.14 9.48
C LEU A 457 -5.17 -33.55 9.75
N ASP A 458 -5.60 -34.22 10.82
CA ASP A 458 -5.09 -35.53 11.20
C ASP A 458 -5.52 -36.59 10.17
N SER A 459 -6.82 -36.62 9.83
CA SER A 459 -7.34 -37.48 8.75
C SER A 459 -6.65 -37.23 7.40
N ILE A 460 -6.29 -35.97 7.11
CA ILE A 460 -5.58 -35.59 5.88
C ILE A 460 -4.12 -36.05 5.90
N LEU A 461 -3.43 -35.94 7.03
CA LEU A 461 -2.07 -36.46 7.17
C LEU A 461 -2.02 -37.98 7.02
N GLU A 462 -2.98 -38.70 7.64
CA GLU A 462 -3.14 -40.15 7.46
C GLU A 462 -3.39 -40.52 5.99
N ALA A 463 -4.23 -39.76 5.29
CA ALA A 463 -4.47 -39.95 3.86
C ALA A 463 -3.20 -39.73 3.02
N LEU A 464 -2.37 -38.74 3.36
CA LEU A 464 -1.11 -38.46 2.69
C LEU A 464 -0.06 -39.56 2.94
N ASP A 465 -0.01 -40.11 4.15
CA ASP A 465 0.88 -41.23 4.52
C ASP A 465 0.47 -42.56 3.87
N SER A 466 -0.80 -42.72 3.50
CA SER A 466 -1.30 -43.94 2.86
C SER A 466 -0.64 -44.26 1.51
N PHE A 467 0.06 -43.30 0.88
CA PHE A 467 0.80 -43.56 -0.35
C PHE A 467 1.89 -44.61 -0.17
N ASP A 468 2.63 -44.55 0.93
CA ASP A 468 3.75 -45.47 1.18
C ASP A 468 3.26 -46.90 1.46
N ASP A 469 2.09 -47.01 2.10
CA ASP A 469 1.49 -48.29 2.50
C ASP A 469 0.57 -48.91 1.44
N ASN A 470 -0.19 -48.09 0.69
CA ASN A 470 -1.14 -48.54 -0.33
C ASN A 470 -1.22 -47.56 -1.53
N PRO A 471 -0.22 -47.58 -2.43
CA PRO A 471 -0.19 -46.70 -3.61
C PRO A 471 -1.44 -46.80 -4.50
N GLY A 472 -2.06 -47.99 -4.58
CA GLY A 472 -3.25 -48.23 -5.40
C GLY A 472 -4.54 -47.63 -4.82
N GLY A 473 -4.60 -47.40 -3.50
CA GLY A 473 -5.72 -46.78 -2.80
C GLY A 473 -5.58 -45.28 -2.56
N PHE A 474 -4.36 -44.73 -2.68
CA PHE A 474 -4.02 -43.35 -2.34
C PHE A 474 -4.95 -42.29 -2.95
N LEU A 475 -5.31 -42.45 -4.23
CA LEU A 475 -6.23 -41.54 -4.93
C LEU A 475 -7.60 -41.49 -4.25
N GLN A 476 -8.12 -42.66 -3.86
CA GLN A 476 -9.41 -42.77 -3.19
C GLN A 476 -9.34 -42.16 -1.80
N THR A 477 -8.29 -42.48 -1.03
CA THR A 477 -8.10 -41.94 0.32
C THR A 477 -7.97 -40.41 0.31
N CYS A 478 -7.23 -39.84 -0.65
CA CYS A 478 -7.17 -38.38 -0.85
C CYS A 478 -8.53 -37.80 -1.26
N ALA A 479 -9.28 -38.49 -2.12
CA ALA A 479 -10.59 -38.04 -2.57
C ALA A 479 -11.62 -38.04 -1.43
N ASP A 480 -11.59 -39.04 -0.55
CA ASP A 480 -12.49 -39.22 0.60
C ASP A 480 -12.32 -38.11 1.63
N VAL A 481 -11.09 -37.64 1.86
CA VAL A 481 -10.81 -36.49 2.75
C VAL A 481 -10.85 -35.14 2.02
N GLY A 482 -11.18 -35.15 0.72
CA GLY A 482 -11.45 -33.94 -0.06
C GLY A 482 -10.20 -33.15 -0.49
N ILE A 483 -9.06 -33.81 -0.71
CA ILE A 483 -7.83 -33.18 -1.22
C ILE A 483 -7.40 -33.76 -2.58
N LYS A 484 -6.50 -33.04 -3.25
CA LYS A 484 -5.76 -33.49 -4.43
C LYS A 484 -4.62 -34.41 -3.99
N PRO A 485 -4.31 -35.45 -4.77
CA PRO A 485 -3.23 -36.38 -4.49
C PRO A 485 -1.87 -35.72 -4.76
N VAL A 486 -1.31 -35.08 -3.74
CA VAL A 486 0.05 -34.50 -3.72
C VAL A 486 0.89 -35.37 -2.80
N PHE A 487 2.05 -35.84 -3.25
CA PHE A 487 2.85 -36.82 -2.49
C PHE A 487 3.36 -36.27 -1.16
N ASN A 488 4.07 -35.14 -1.21
CA ASN A 488 4.67 -34.51 -0.03
C ASN A 488 4.41 -33.01 -0.03
N PRO A 489 3.24 -32.56 0.47
CA PRO A 489 2.97 -31.14 0.59
C PRO A 489 3.91 -30.49 1.61
N PHE A 490 4.37 -29.27 1.32
CA PHE A 490 5.47 -28.64 2.08
C PHE A 490 5.19 -28.43 3.57
N TRP A 491 3.91 -28.32 3.92
CA TRP A 491 3.46 -28.05 5.27
C TRP A 491 3.35 -29.31 6.15
N LYS A 492 3.45 -30.51 5.57
CA LYS A 492 3.28 -31.81 6.27
C LYS A 492 4.17 -31.95 7.51
N GLU A 493 5.43 -31.52 7.40
CA GLU A 493 6.43 -31.70 8.45
C GLU A 493 6.83 -30.38 9.15
N LEU A 494 6.11 -29.29 8.89
CA LEU A 494 6.39 -28.01 9.58
C LEU A 494 5.85 -28.06 11.02
N PRO A 495 6.67 -27.75 12.04
CA PRO A 495 6.25 -27.84 13.43
C PRO A 495 5.24 -26.75 13.78
N TYR A 496 4.23 -27.10 14.58
CA TYR A 496 3.17 -26.20 15.04
C TYR A 496 2.39 -25.49 13.92
N ALA A 497 2.49 -25.98 12.68
CA ALA A 497 1.80 -25.44 11.51
C ALA A 497 0.47 -26.17 11.29
N HIS A 498 -0.56 -25.40 10.98
CA HIS A 498 -1.86 -25.94 10.53
C HIS A 498 -2.24 -25.18 9.27
N ILE A 499 -2.09 -25.82 8.11
CA ILE A 499 -2.19 -25.11 6.82
C ILE A 499 -3.55 -24.47 6.62
N TYR A 500 -4.64 -25.20 6.92
CA TYR A 500 -6.01 -24.70 6.78
C TYR A 500 -6.30 -23.50 7.69
N ARG A 501 -5.64 -23.40 8.84
CA ARG A 501 -5.71 -22.24 9.76
C ARG A 501 -4.81 -21.08 9.32
N SER A 502 -3.79 -21.37 8.51
CA SER A 502 -2.81 -20.39 8.03
C SER A 502 -3.31 -19.63 6.80
N ILE A 503 -4.30 -20.16 6.08
CA ILE A 503 -4.91 -19.44 4.95
C ILE A 503 -5.61 -18.18 5.45
N THR A 504 -5.28 -17.06 4.80
CA THR A 504 -5.90 -15.77 5.08
C THR A 504 -6.74 -15.34 3.89
N PRO A 505 -7.92 -14.72 4.10
CA PRO A 505 -8.79 -14.36 3.00
C PRO A 505 -8.21 -13.18 2.23
N ASP A 506 -8.16 -13.25 0.90
CA ASP A 506 -7.63 -12.18 0.07
C ASP A 506 -8.64 -11.03 -0.07
N ILE A 507 -8.38 -9.91 0.58
CA ILE A 507 -9.31 -8.77 0.53
C ILE A 507 -9.54 -8.26 -0.88
N LEU A 508 -8.51 -8.13 -1.71
CA LEU A 508 -8.70 -7.50 -3.01
C LEU A 508 -9.58 -8.40 -3.87
N HIS A 509 -9.17 -9.65 -4.08
CA HIS A 509 -9.86 -10.55 -4.99
C HIS A 509 -11.16 -11.14 -4.40
N GLN A 510 -11.22 -11.44 -3.09
CA GLN A 510 -12.39 -12.05 -2.46
C GLN A 510 -13.37 -11.03 -1.85
N LEU A 511 -12.91 -9.84 -1.39
CA LEU A 511 -13.75 -8.84 -0.72
C LEU A 511 -14.07 -7.64 -1.64
N TYR A 512 -13.08 -6.82 -2.00
CA TYR A 512 -13.27 -5.51 -2.64
C TYR A 512 -13.63 -5.57 -4.11
N GLN A 513 -12.77 -6.15 -4.94
CA GLN A 513 -13.11 -6.38 -6.35
C GLN A 513 -14.40 -7.16 -6.39
N GLY A 514 -14.42 -8.17 -5.52
CA GLY A 514 -15.55 -8.97 -5.18
C GLY A 514 -16.88 -8.24 -5.24
N VAL A 515 -17.19 -7.48 -4.19
CA VAL A 515 -18.49 -6.81 -3.95
C VAL A 515 -18.87 -5.79 -5.01
N ILE A 516 -17.87 -5.12 -5.56
CA ILE A 516 -18.10 -4.10 -6.56
C ILE A 516 -18.63 -4.72 -7.85
N LYS A 517 -18.24 -5.95 -8.23
CA LYS A 517 -18.71 -6.54 -9.49
C LYS A 517 -20.19 -6.88 -9.53
N HIS A 518 -20.75 -7.62 -8.57
CA HIS A 518 -22.20 -7.92 -8.65
C HIS A 518 -23.01 -6.63 -8.45
N THR A 519 -22.52 -5.66 -7.66
CA THR A 519 -23.14 -4.34 -7.57
C THR A 519 -23.15 -3.64 -8.94
N ILE A 520 -22.03 -3.63 -9.67
CA ILE A 520 -21.98 -3.12 -11.05
C ILE A 520 -22.91 -3.92 -11.95
N GLY A 521 -23.01 -5.25 -11.81
CA GLY A 521 -23.93 -6.10 -12.55
C GLY A 521 -25.40 -5.69 -12.36
N TRP A 522 -25.84 -5.47 -11.12
CA TRP A 522 -27.19 -4.99 -10.82
C TRP A 522 -27.45 -3.58 -11.32
N VAL A 523 -26.49 -2.67 -11.15
CA VAL A 523 -26.62 -1.30 -11.63
C VAL A 523 -26.65 -1.27 -13.17
N LYS A 524 -25.86 -2.11 -13.85
CA LYS A 524 -25.93 -2.30 -15.31
C LYS A 524 -27.30 -2.80 -15.74
N ALA A 525 -27.88 -3.77 -15.04
CA ALA A 525 -29.23 -4.28 -15.35
C ALA A 525 -30.32 -3.22 -15.10
N ALA A 526 -30.17 -2.40 -14.05
CA ALA A 526 -31.16 -1.40 -13.67
C ALA A 526 -31.12 -0.12 -14.53
N LEU A 527 -29.92 0.41 -14.82
CA LEU A 527 -29.73 1.66 -15.56
C LEU A 527 -29.43 1.46 -17.05
N GLY A 528 -28.91 0.31 -17.44
CA GLY A 528 -28.24 0.10 -18.73
C GLY A 528 -26.77 0.51 -18.69
N ALA A 529 -25.92 -0.25 -19.38
CA ALA A 529 -24.47 -0.03 -19.41
C ALA A 529 -24.10 1.37 -19.92
N ALA A 530 -24.71 1.80 -21.03
CA ALA A 530 -24.42 3.10 -21.64
C ALA A 530 -24.68 4.28 -20.67
N GLU A 531 -25.81 4.24 -19.95
CA GLU A 531 -26.19 5.29 -19.00
C GLU A 531 -25.30 5.28 -17.74
N LEU A 532 -24.95 4.10 -17.24
CA LEU A 532 -24.00 3.96 -16.13
C LEU A 532 -22.65 4.60 -16.46
N ASP A 533 -22.08 4.28 -17.62
CA ASP A 533 -20.83 4.87 -18.07
C ASP A 533 -20.94 6.38 -18.28
N ALA A 534 -22.07 6.83 -18.82
CA ALA A 534 -22.30 8.24 -19.05
C ALA A 534 -22.35 9.02 -17.73
N ARG A 535 -22.93 8.46 -16.65
CA ARG A 535 -22.90 9.05 -15.29
C ARG A 535 -21.49 9.08 -14.70
N CYS A 536 -20.74 7.98 -14.79
CA CYS A 536 -19.38 7.90 -14.28
C CYS A 536 -18.43 8.90 -14.96
N ARG A 537 -18.59 9.10 -16.27
CA ARG A 537 -17.83 10.09 -17.06
C ARG A 537 -18.07 11.54 -16.64
N ARG A 538 -19.22 11.81 -16.02
CA ARG A 538 -19.73 13.16 -15.72
C ARG A 538 -19.56 13.57 -14.26
N MET A 539 -18.88 12.76 -13.47
CA MET A 539 -18.54 13.13 -12.09
C MET A 539 -17.51 14.26 -12.08
N PRO A 540 -17.64 15.25 -11.18
CA PRO A 540 -16.64 16.29 -11.04
C PRO A 540 -15.34 15.72 -10.44
N PRO A 541 -14.16 16.25 -10.81
CA PRO A 541 -12.90 15.83 -10.22
C PRO A 541 -12.82 16.20 -8.73
N ASN A 542 -12.16 15.36 -7.94
CA ASN A 542 -11.75 15.65 -6.56
C ASN A 542 -10.44 14.90 -6.26
N HIS A 543 -9.66 15.31 -5.25
CA HIS A 543 -8.40 14.65 -4.92
C HIS A 543 -8.57 13.17 -4.53
N ASN A 544 -9.65 12.85 -3.83
CA ASN A 544 -9.90 11.52 -3.28
C ASN A 544 -10.78 10.65 -4.19
N VAL A 545 -10.97 11.02 -5.46
CA VAL A 545 -11.86 10.32 -6.41
C VAL A 545 -11.15 10.08 -7.74
N ARG A 546 -11.19 8.85 -8.23
CA ARG A 546 -10.73 8.49 -9.59
C ARG A 546 -11.86 8.71 -10.59
N LEU A 547 -11.55 9.37 -11.70
CA LEU A 547 -12.50 9.56 -12.81
C LEU A 547 -12.34 8.46 -13.85
N PHE A 548 -13.47 7.91 -14.30
CA PHE A 548 -13.52 6.86 -15.30
C PHE A 548 -14.07 7.44 -16.62
N LEU A 549 -13.20 8.09 -17.39
CA LEU A 549 -13.57 8.81 -18.61
C LEU A 549 -14.03 7.90 -19.77
N LYS A 550 -13.74 6.59 -19.70
CA LYS A 550 -14.27 5.57 -20.60
C LYS A 550 -15.48 4.81 -20.02
N GLY A 551 -16.02 5.25 -18.87
CA GLY A 551 -17.01 4.51 -18.12
C GLY A 551 -16.41 3.40 -17.25
N ILE A 552 -17.26 2.65 -16.56
CA ILE A 552 -16.88 1.53 -15.69
C ILE A 552 -17.36 0.18 -16.22
N THR A 553 -18.13 0.14 -17.32
CA THR A 553 -18.73 -1.10 -17.79
C THR A 553 -17.74 -2.07 -18.43
N SER A 554 -16.64 -1.56 -19.01
CA SER A 554 -15.52 -2.35 -19.55
C SER A 554 -14.52 -2.83 -18.49
N LEU A 555 -14.73 -2.49 -17.22
CA LEU A 555 -13.90 -3.01 -16.13
C LEU A 555 -14.21 -4.50 -15.92
N SER A 556 -13.20 -5.35 -16.08
CA SER A 556 -13.25 -6.80 -15.92
C SER A 556 -13.40 -7.22 -14.44
N ARG A 557 -14.65 -7.51 -14.07
CA ARG A 557 -15.16 -8.75 -13.44
C ARG A 557 -14.37 -9.50 -12.31
N HIS A 558 -14.41 -9.18 -10.98
CA HIS A 558 -14.29 -10.23 -9.87
C HIS A 558 -15.22 -10.06 -8.63
N TYR A 559 -15.63 -11.12 -7.90
CA TYR A 559 -17.00 -11.39 -7.32
C TYR A 559 -17.30 -11.30 -5.76
N VAL A 560 -18.54 -10.88 -5.41
CA VAL A 560 -19.16 -10.35 -4.15
C VAL A 560 -19.31 -11.31 -2.96
N ASP A 561 -19.17 -12.62 -3.14
CA ASP A 561 -19.86 -13.54 -2.24
C ASP A 561 -19.25 -13.67 -0.82
N PHE A 562 -17.98 -13.28 -0.62
CA PHE A 562 -17.28 -13.51 0.65
C PHE A 562 -17.40 -12.42 1.72
N ILE A 563 -17.82 -11.20 1.38
CA ILE A 563 -18.06 -10.14 2.40
C ILE A 563 -19.15 -10.56 3.39
N LYS A 564 -20.13 -11.30 2.88
CA LYS A 564 -21.30 -11.69 3.65
C LYS A 564 -20.97 -12.69 4.77
N LEU A 565 -19.82 -13.38 4.69
CA LEU A 565 -19.44 -14.44 5.64
C LEU A 565 -18.45 -13.99 6.74
N TYR A 566 -17.48 -13.11 6.46
CA TYR A 566 -16.31 -12.94 7.36
C TYR A 566 -16.04 -11.52 7.90
N GLY A 567 -16.86 -10.52 7.57
CA GLY A 567 -16.66 -9.14 8.03
C GLY A 567 -15.49 -8.41 7.33
N THR A 568 -14.96 -7.32 7.90
CA THR A 568 -13.98 -6.44 7.24
C THR A 568 -12.53 -6.93 7.36
N LEU A 569 -11.81 -7.06 6.25
CA LEU A 569 -10.60 -7.90 6.15
C LEU A 569 -9.25 -7.18 5.98
N ASP A 570 -9.14 -5.85 6.19
CA ASP A 570 -8.04 -4.88 5.89
C ASP A 570 -6.53 -5.27 6.05
N ASN A 571 -6.20 -6.52 6.42
CA ASN A 571 -4.86 -7.04 6.74
C ASN A 571 -4.33 -8.18 5.84
N PHE A 572 -5.10 -8.68 4.86
CA PHE A 572 -4.81 -9.92 4.13
C PHE A 572 -4.97 -9.74 2.61
N ASN A 573 -4.20 -8.84 2.00
CA ASN A 573 -4.48 -8.33 0.66
C ASN A 573 -3.29 -8.52 -0.31
N THR A 574 -3.55 -9.02 -1.52
CA THR A 574 -2.63 -9.07 -2.66
C THR A 574 -2.26 -7.68 -3.25
N GLU A 575 -2.98 -6.59 -2.93
CA GLU A 575 -2.59 -5.21 -3.34
C GLU A 575 -1.12 -4.87 -2.98
N TYR A 576 -0.63 -5.42 -1.86
CA TYR A 576 0.75 -5.20 -1.43
C TYR A 576 1.75 -5.99 -2.27
N THR A 577 1.43 -7.24 -2.63
CA THR A 577 2.27 -8.04 -3.55
C THR A 577 2.28 -7.39 -4.93
N GLU A 578 1.13 -6.94 -5.44
CA GLU A 578 1.07 -6.18 -6.71
C GLU A 578 1.98 -4.95 -6.73
N ARG A 579 2.01 -4.18 -5.62
CA ARG A 579 2.90 -3.02 -5.52
C ARG A 579 4.38 -3.43 -5.47
N LEU A 580 4.68 -4.52 -4.78
CA LEU A 580 6.02 -5.11 -4.76
C LEU A 580 6.42 -5.66 -6.14
N HIS A 581 5.49 -6.12 -6.96
CA HIS A 581 5.77 -6.66 -8.31
C HIS A 581 6.33 -5.61 -9.25
N ILE A 582 5.97 -4.33 -9.06
CA ILE A 582 6.55 -3.23 -9.84
C ILE A 582 8.06 -3.21 -9.65
N ASP A 583 8.51 -3.11 -8.40
CA ASP A 583 9.93 -2.94 -8.09
C ASP A 583 10.71 -4.27 -8.19
N LEU A 584 10.10 -5.37 -7.73
CA LEU A 584 10.77 -6.65 -7.49
C LEU A 584 10.59 -7.67 -8.62
N ALA A 585 9.75 -7.41 -9.62
CA ALA A 585 9.62 -8.28 -10.79
C ALA A 585 9.74 -7.49 -12.10
N LYS A 586 8.91 -6.45 -12.28
CA LYS A 586 8.83 -5.71 -13.56
C LYS A 586 10.05 -4.84 -13.80
N ASP A 587 10.44 -4.00 -12.84
CA ASP A 587 11.62 -3.14 -12.96
C ASP A 587 12.91 -3.95 -12.97
N ALA A 588 12.97 -5.03 -12.18
CA ALA A 588 14.08 -5.97 -12.23
C ALA A 588 14.21 -6.60 -13.61
N TYR A 589 13.11 -7.07 -14.22
CA TYR A 589 13.11 -7.64 -15.57
C TYR A 589 13.51 -6.61 -16.64
N ARG A 590 12.99 -5.38 -16.56
CA ARG A 590 13.36 -4.26 -17.45
C ARG A 590 14.83 -3.90 -17.40
N ALA A 591 15.49 -4.13 -16.26
CA ALA A 591 16.92 -3.87 -16.10
C ALA A 591 17.82 -4.98 -16.69
N THR A 592 17.25 -6.07 -17.21
CA THR A 592 18.00 -7.18 -17.82
C THR A 592 18.17 -7.00 -19.32
N ASN A 593 19.04 -7.81 -19.93
CA ASN A 593 19.11 -7.97 -21.38
C ASN A 593 18.04 -8.93 -21.96
N HIS A 594 17.10 -9.40 -21.12
CA HIS A 594 16.02 -10.34 -21.46
C HIS A 594 16.44 -11.75 -21.91
N LYS A 595 17.69 -12.14 -21.63
CA LYS A 595 18.21 -13.51 -21.82
C LYS A 595 18.71 -14.05 -20.47
N ASP A 596 18.24 -15.22 -20.06
CA ASP A 596 18.57 -15.80 -18.75
C ASP A 596 18.27 -14.80 -17.60
N GLU A 597 17.07 -14.20 -17.68
CA GLU A 597 16.68 -12.98 -16.98
C GLU A 597 16.78 -13.09 -15.45
N PHE A 598 16.44 -14.23 -14.86
CA PHE A 598 16.33 -14.38 -13.40
C PHE A 598 17.67 -14.20 -12.68
N THR A 599 18.78 -14.63 -13.29
CA THR A 599 20.13 -14.39 -12.72
C THR A 599 20.46 -12.90 -12.70
N GLN A 600 20.08 -12.16 -13.74
CA GLN A 600 20.30 -10.71 -13.79
C GLN A 600 19.37 -9.95 -12.84
N MET A 601 18.10 -10.37 -12.75
CA MET A 601 17.10 -9.80 -11.84
C MET A 601 17.55 -9.92 -10.39
N THR A 602 17.96 -11.12 -9.96
CA THR A 602 18.39 -11.39 -8.58
C THR A 602 19.63 -10.57 -8.19
N LEU A 603 20.65 -10.50 -9.06
CA LEU A 603 21.84 -9.66 -8.84
C LEU A 603 21.51 -8.16 -8.77
N TRP A 604 20.62 -7.68 -9.64
CA TRP A 604 20.19 -6.28 -9.64
C TRP A 604 19.48 -5.91 -8.34
N LEU A 605 18.60 -6.79 -7.85
CA LEU A 605 17.90 -6.63 -6.58
C LEU A 605 18.85 -6.61 -5.38
N GLU A 606 19.79 -7.55 -5.32
CA GLU A 606 20.78 -7.62 -4.23
C GLU A 606 21.60 -6.34 -4.10
N ARG A 607 22.06 -5.78 -5.23
CA ARG A 607 22.83 -4.52 -5.25
C ARG A 607 21.98 -3.34 -4.77
N LYS A 608 20.73 -3.24 -5.22
CA LYS A 608 19.79 -2.21 -4.73
C LYS A 608 19.47 -2.33 -3.25
N GLU A 609 19.36 -3.56 -2.73
CA GLU A 609 19.15 -3.82 -1.31
C GLU A 609 20.36 -3.40 -0.48
N LYS A 610 21.57 -3.75 -0.92
CA LYS A 610 22.84 -3.31 -0.29
C LYS A 610 22.97 -1.79 -0.23
N MET A 611 22.74 -1.10 -1.34
CA MET A 611 22.84 0.36 -1.41
C MET A 611 21.86 1.06 -0.48
N PHE A 612 20.63 0.55 -0.38
CA PHE A 612 19.63 1.09 0.53
C PHE A 612 19.98 0.86 1.99
N ARG A 613 20.40 -0.37 2.35
CA ARG A 613 20.83 -0.68 3.72
C ARG A 613 22.02 0.19 4.12
N HIS A 614 22.96 0.37 3.21
CA HIS A 614 24.11 1.23 3.41
C HIS A 614 23.68 2.70 3.61
N HIS A 615 22.74 3.21 2.81
CA HIS A 615 22.17 4.55 2.99
C HIS A 615 21.54 4.74 4.38
N GLN A 616 20.72 3.78 4.86
CA GLN A 616 20.16 3.83 6.22
C GLN A 616 21.25 3.86 7.29
N PHE A 617 22.28 3.03 7.14
CA PHE A 617 23.42 2.97 8.06
C PHE A 617 24.20 4.31 8.11
N VAL A 618 24.47 4.92 6.95
CA VAL A 618 25.11 6.25 6.87
C VAL A 618 24.27 7.30 7.59
N GLN A 619 22.96 7.35 7.32
CA GLN A 619 22.04 8.29 8.00
C GLN A 619 22.01 8.08 9.51
N TRP A 620 21.96 6.82 9.96
CA TRP A 620 22.02 6.47 11.37
C TRP A 620 23.32 6.95 12.04
N ARG A 621 24.47 6.79 11.38
CA ARG A 621 25.76 7.31 11.87
C ARG A 621 25.78 8.84 11.94
N LEU A 622 25.32 9.51 10.88
CA LEU A 622 25.30 10.98 10.82
C LEU A 622 24.38 11.60 11.90
N ASN A 623 23.31 10.91 12.28
CA ASN A 623 22.40 11.33 13.33
C ASN A 623 22.88 11.03 14.76
N GLY A 624 24.13 10.55 14.93
CA GLY A 624 24.70 10.25 16.25
C GLY A 624 24.19 8.94 16.86
N SER A 625 23.83 7.96 16.02
CA SER A 625 23.34 6.65 16.45
C SER A 625 22.14 6.73 17.40
N PRO A 626 21.08 7.48 17.04
CA PRO A 626 19.99 7.77 17.95
C PRO A 626 19.29 6.47 18.36
N LYS A 627 18.91 6.38 19.64
CA LYS A 627 17.99 5.33 20.06
C LYS A 627 16.66 5.57 19.35
N PRO A 628 16.03 4.51 18.85
CA PRO A 628 14.80 4.67 18.13
C PRO A 628 13.67 5.19 19.05
N PRO A 629 12.77 6.05 18.53
CA PRO A 629 11.75 6.69 19.33
C PRO A 629 10.69 5.69 19.83
N LYS A 630 10.31 5.78 21.12
CA LYS A 630 9.15 5.05 21.64
C LYS A 630 7.87 5.65 21.04
N LEU A 631 7.14 4.88 20.25
CA LEU A 631 5.88 5.37 19.68
C LEU A 631 4.79 5.48 20.75
N LYS A 632 4.02 6.57 20.69
CA LYS A 632 2.74 6.66 21.41
C LYS A 632 1.69 5.87 20.63
N TRP A 633 0.86 5.11 21.33
CA TRP A 633 -0.25 4.39 20.73
C TRP A 633 -1.15 5.38 19.96
N THR A 634 -1.42 5.08 18.69
CA THR A 634 -2.28 5.90 17.82
C THR A 634 -3.36 4.98 17.23
N PRO A 635 -4.66 5.30 17.35
CA PRO A 635 -5.69 4.39 16.88
C PRO A 635 -5.66 4.21 15.34
N PRO A 636 -5.97 3.01 14.83
CA PRO A 636 -5.79 2.68 13.41
C PRO A 636 -6.71 3.50 12.49
N GLY A 637 -6.13 4.22 11.53
CA GLY A 637 -6.86 5.04 10.56
C GLY A 637 -7.58 6.26 11.16
N LEU A 638 -7.24 6.64 12.40
CA LEU A 638 -7.68 7.84 13.10
C LEU A 638 -6.54 8.87 13.26
N GLU A 639 -5.52 8.79 12.42
CA GLU A 639 -4.53 9.86 12.25
C GLU A 639 -5.19 11.02 11.49
N LEU A 640 -5.96 11.83 12.21
CA LEU A 640 -6.80 12.86 11.61
C LEU A 640 -6.09 14.20 11.40
N ASP A 641 -4.90 14.38 11.94
CA ASP A 641 -4.17 15.64 11.90
C ASP A 641 -3.70 15.95 10.47
N ARG A 642 -4.49 16.78 9.81
CA ARG A 642 -4.20 17.38 8.51
C ARG A 642 -3.75 18.82 8.74
N LYS A 643 -2.52 19.13 8.35
CA LYS A 643 -1.99 20.49 8.44
C LYS A 643 -2.11 21.18 7.09
N LEU A 644 -2.74 22.36 7.07
CA LEU A 644 -2.78 23.22 5.90
C LEU A 644 -1.34 23.57 5.48
N HIS A 645 -1.03 23.37 4.21
CA HIS A 645 0.27 23.65 3.63
C HIS A 645 0.10 24.39 2.30
N MET A 646 0.60 25.62 2.24
CA MET A 646 0.63 26.44 1.04
C MET A 646 2.03 26.48 0.43
N ALA A 647 2.09 26.52 -0.91
CA ALA A 647 3.35 26.76 -1.59
C ALA A 647 3.86 28.15 -1.24
N LYS A 648 5.15 28.28 -0.88
CA LYS A 648 5.75 29.58 -0.51
C LYS A 648 5.64 30.64 -1.61
N ARG A 649 5.60 30.22 -2.88
CA ARG A 649 5.51 31.11 -4.05
C ARG A 649 4.16 30.93 -4.76
N PRO A 650 3.54 32.02 -5.23
CA PRO A 650 2.30 31.94 -6.01
C PRO A 650 2.54 31.21 -7.32
N SER A 651 1.54 30.45 -7.75
CA SER A 651 1.52 29.76 -9.04
C SER A 651 1.54 30.76 -10.20
N ALA A 652 0.86 31.91 -10.03
CA ALA A 652 0.95 33.05 -10.92
C ALA A 652 1.27 34.32 -10.12
N LYS A 653 2.46 34.88 -10.33
CA LYS A 653 2.99 36.01 -9.53
C LYS A 653 2.17 37.30 -9.66
N SER A 654 1.49 37.51 -10.80
CA SER A 654 0.75 38.73 -11.08
C SER A 654 -0.38 38.46 -12.06
N VAL A 655 -1.60 38.36 -11.55
CA VAL A 655 -2.83 38.16 -12.33
C VAL A 655 -3.68 39.43 -12.27
N HIS A 656 -4.09 39.96 -13.42
CA HIS A 656 -4.96 41.13 -13.48
C HIS A 656 -6.36 40.81 -12.94
N LEU A 657 -7.02 41.79 -12.31
CA LEU A 657 -8.40 41.60 -11.81
C LEU A 657 -9.38 41.24 -12.94
N ASN A 658 -9.23 41.82 -14.13
CA ASN A 658 -10.02 41.44 -15.30
C ASN A 658 -9.78 39.97 -15.71
N THR A 659 -8.55 39.46 -15.54
CA THR A 659 -8.25 38.04 -15.78
C THR A 659 -8.91 37.14 -14.73
N LEU A 660 -8.99 37.57 -13.47
CA LEU A 660 -9.74 36.83 -12.44
C LEU A 660 -11.23 36.71 -12.80
N ILE A 661 -11.82 37.81 -13.27
CA ILE A 661 -13.23 37.81 -13.70
C ILE A 661 -13.43 36.89 -14.92
N ASN A 662 -12.61 37.08 -15.96
CA ASN A 662 -12.84 36.43 -17.26
C ASN A 662 -12.38 34.98 -17.31
N LYS A 663 -11.20 34.67 -16.75
CA LYS A 663 -10.61 33.31 -16.82
C LYS A 663 -10.89 32.46 -15.58
N TYR A 664 -10.90 33.08 -14.40
CA TYR A 664 -11.17 32.36 -13.16
C TYR A 664 -12.65 32.37 -12.80
N GLY A 665 -13.51 33.13 -13.50
CA GLY A 665 -14.94 33.23 -13.21
C GLY A 665 -15.28 33.94 -11.90
N ALA A 666 -14.33 34.73 -11.36
CA ALA A 666 -14.51 35.51 -10.14
C ALA A 666 -15.28 36.83 -10.42
N LYS A 667 -16.54 36.72 -10.86
CA LYS A 667 -17.42 37.87 -11.10
C LYS A 667 -17.62 38.68 -9.81
N HIS A 668 -17.79 39.99 -9.89
CA HIS A 668 -17.96 40.85 -8.70
C HIS A 668 -16.81 40.77 -7.66
N PHE A 669 -15.59 40.44 -8.11
CA PHE A 669 -14.43 40.31 -7.22
C PHE A 669 -14.16 41.57 -6.39
N ARG A 670 -14.33 42.76 -7.00
CA ARG A 670 -14.07 44.04 -6.32
C ARG A 670 -15.06 44.28 -5.18
N GLU A 671 -16.32 43.97 -5.43
CA GLU A 671 -17.43 44.10 -4.50
C GLU A 671 -17.29 43.09 -3.36
N ALA A 672 -16.93 41.84 -3.67
CA ALA A 672 -16.63 40.81 -2.66
C ALA A 672 -15.44 41.22 -1.78
N LEU A 673 -14.40 41.83 -2.35
CA LEU A 673 -13.24 42.29 -1.59
C LEU A 673 -13.59 43.49 -0.73
N ALA A 674 -14.35 44.46 -1.26
CA ALA A 674 -14.81 45.60 -0.49
C ALA A 674 -15.69 45.18 0.69
N ARG A 675 -16.60 44.21 0.50
CA ARG A 675 -17.39 43.62 1.60
C ARG A 675 -16.49 43.01 2.68
N PHE A 676 -15.49 42.22 2.27
CA PHE A 676 -14.52 41.62 3.20
C PHE A 676 -13.75 42.68 4.00
N VAL A 677 -13.26 43.73 3.33
CA VAL A 677 -12.53 44.84 3.97
C VAL A 677 -13.41 45.57 4.99
N ILE A 678 -14.64 45.93 4.62
CA ILE A 678 -15.56 46.63 5.53
C ILE A 678 -15.87 45.79 6.76
N LEU A 679 -16.22 44.50 6.57
CA LEU A 679 -16.55 43.59 7.68
C LEU A 679 -15.34 43.28 8.57
N SER A 680 -14.13 43.28 8.00
CA SER A 680 -12.89 43.11 8.79
C SER A 680 -12.59 44.33 9.66
N ASN A 681 -12.87 45.53 9.17
CA ASN A 681 -12.67 46.78 9.91
C ASN A 681 -13.77 47.04 10.95
N ASP A 682 -14.99 46.59 10.69
CA ASP A 682 -16.16 46.81 11.54
C ASP A 682 -17.11 45.60 11.44
N PRO A 683 -16.97 44.58 12.31
CA PRO A 683 -17.76 43.34 12.24
C PRO A 683 -19.26 43.53 12.53
N ASN A 684 -19.64 44.62 13.21
CA ASN A 684 -21.02 44.86 13.68
C ASN A 684 -21.88 45.64 12.67
N VAL A 685 -21.38 45.86 11.45
CA VAL A 685 -22.08 46.62 10.40
C VAL A 685 -23.31 45.86 9.92
N THR A 686 -24.48 46.53 9.95
CA THR A 686 -25.71 45.97 9.39
C THR A 686 -25.63 45.86 7.85
N ARG A 687 -26.38 44.94 7.25
CA ARG A 687 -26.41 44.74 5.78
C ARG A 687 -26.66 46.04 5.00
N SER A 688 -27.61 46.88 5.45
CA SER A 688 -27.93 48.15 4.79
C SER A 688 -26.83 49.22 4.94
N GLN A 689 -26.05 49.16 6.02
CA GLN A 689 -24.87 50.02 6.17
C GLN A 689 -23.71 49.50 5.32
N LEU A 690 -23.52 48.18 5.23
CA LEU A 690 -22.49 47.55 4.40
C LEU A 690 -22.64 47.98 2.94
N GLU A 691 -23.83 47.79 2.36
CA GLU A 691 -24.09 48.12 0.95
C GLU A 691 -23.91 49.61 0.65
N ARG A 692 -24.27 50.51 1.58
CA ARG A 692 -23.99 51.95 1.44
C ARG A 692 -22.50 52.28 1.45
N ARG A 693 -21.71 51.56 2.25
CA ARG A 693 -20.26 51.78 2.39
C ARG A 693 -19.45 51.22 1.21
N LEU A 694 -20.01 50.32 0.39
CA LEU A 694 -19.28 49.71 -0.73
C LEU A 694 -18.72 50.72 -1.72
N TRP A 695 -19.50 51.75 -2.07
CA TRP A 695 -19.09 52.79 -3.02
C TRP A 695 -17.88 53.62 -2.54
N GLY A 696 -17.61 53.62 -1.24
CA GLY A 696 -16.48 54.34 -0.63
C GLY A 696 -15.16 53.59 -0.65
N VAL A 697 -15.15 52.27 -0.90
CA VAL A 697 -13.93 51.46 -0.82
C VAL A 697 -13.16 51.52 -2.14
N ARG A 698 -12.00 52.18 -2.14
CA ARG A 698 -11.08 52.22 -3.29
C ARG A 698 -10.03 51.12 -3.17
N ILE A 699 -10.01 50.19 -4.12
CA ILE A 699 -9.01 49.12 -4.19
C ILE A 699 -7.76 49.66 -4.92
N PRO A 700 -6.61 49.82 -4.25
CA PRO A 700 -5.45 50.55 -4.76
C PRO A 700 -4.54 49.71 -5.69
N PHE A 701 -5.05 48.62 -6.25
CA PHE A 701 -4.29 47.73 -7.13
C PHE A 701 -5.18 47.13 -8.21
N ASN A 702 -4.53 46.61 -9.26
CA ASN A 702 -5.21 45.92 -10.38
C ASN A 702 -4.61 44.54 -10.71
N LYS A 703 -3.63 44.08 -9.91
CA LYS A 703 -2.93 42.80 -10.08
C LYS A 703 -2.73 42.14 -8.72
N LEU A 704 -2.81 40.81 -8.67
CA LEU A 704 -2.65 40.02 -7.45
C LEU A 704 -1.82 38.76 -7.71
N PRO A 705 -1.00 38.31 -6.73
CA PRO A 705 -0.43 36.97 -6.75
C PRO A 705 -1.53 35.93 -6.49
N VAL A 706 -1.51 34.83 -7.25
CA VAL A 706 -2.53 33.76 -7.19
C VAL A 706 -1.87 32.40 -7.00
N TRP A 707 -2.45 31.61 -6.11
CA TRP A 707 -2.13 30.21 -5.89
C TRP A 707 -3.23 29.34 -6.51
N HIS A 708 -2.80 28.25 -7.12
CA HIS A 708 -3.68 27.35 -7.85
C HIS A 708 -4.03 26.07 -7.10
N ARG A 709 -3.45 25.86 -5.92
CA ARG A 709 -3.62 24.64 -5.14
C ARG A 709 -3.51 24.91 -3.64
N ILE A 710 -4.46 24.38 -2.89
CA ILE A 710 -4.41 24.25 -1.43
C ILE A 710 -4.04 22.80 -1.13
N LYS A 711 -3.07 22.55 -0.23
CA LYS A 711 -2.69 21.19 0.18
C LYS A 711 -2.90 21.01 1.68
N TYR A 712 -3.33 19.82 2.07
CA TYR A 712 -3.30 19.38 3.46
C TYR A 712 -2.33 18.21 3.57
N GLN A 713 -1.37 18.32 4.47
CA GLN A 713 -0.35 17.29 4.69
C GLN A 713 -0.67 16.47 5.92
N ARG A 714 -0.31 15.18 5.87
CA ARG A 714 -0.33 14.25 6.99
C ARG A 714 1.08 13.78 7.28
N THR A 715 1.45 13.74 8.55
CA THR A 715 2.70 13.17 9.04
C THR A 715 2.44 11.75 9.51
N ASP A 716 3.17 10.78 8.96
CA ASP A 716 3.12 9.39 9.38
C ASP A 716 3.76 9.25 10.78
N PRO A 717 3.05 8.72 11.79
CA PRO A 717 3.56 8.64 13.15
C PRO A 717 4.68 7.60 13.32
N TYR A 718 4.81 6.64 12.40
CA TYR A 718 5.84 5.60 12.44
C TYR A 718 7.11 6.03 11.71
N THR A 719 6.98 6.68 10.55
CA THR A 719 8.13 7.05 9.71
C THR A 719 8.52 8.52 9.79
N ALA A 720 7.71 9.35 10.46
CA ALA A 720 7.79 10.82 10.47
C ALA A 720 7.72 11.47 9.07
N ARG A 721 7.43 10.71 8.01
CA ARG A 721 7.35 11.24 6.64
C ARG A 721 6.05 11.99 6.43
N CYS A 722 6.13 13.17 5.81
CA CYS A 722 4.97 13.95 5.43
C CYS A 722 4.52 13.61 4.00
N SER A 723 3.22 13.37 3.81
CA SER A 723 2.61 13.16 2.49
C SER A 723 1.37 14.05 2.32
N THR A 724 0.97 14.29 1.06
CA THR A 724 -0.25 15.07 0.77
C THR A 724 -1.46 14.16 1.02
N ALA A 725 -2.33 14.56 1.96
CA ALA A 725 -3.53 13.82 2.32
C ALA A 725 -4.79 14.34 1.62
N ASP A 726 -4.81 15.62 1.28
CA ASP A 726 -5.91 16.24 0.53
C ASP A 726 -5.39 17.44 -0.28
N SER A 727 -6.06 17.77 -1.39
CA SER A 727 -5.80 19.02 -2.10
C SER A 727 -7.00 19.56 -2.86
N ILE A 728 -7.08 20.89 -2.94
CA ILE A 728 -8.13 21.63 -3.64
C ILE A 728 -7.49 22.43 -4.77
N HIS A 729 -7.95 22.23 -6.01
CA HIS A 729 -7.46 22.93 -7.20
C HIS A 729 -8.35 24.13 -7.55
N CYS A 730 -7.74 25.22 -8.03
CA CYS A 730 -8.43 26.41 -8.52
C CYS A 730 -7.71 27.01 -9.74
N GLN A 731 -7.55 26.20 -10.78
CA GLN A 731 -6.81 26.53 -12.00
C GLN A 731 -7.77 26.90 -13.13
N PRO A 732 -7.54 28.03 -13.84
CA PRO A 732 -8.29 28.35 -15.05
C PRO A 732 -7.84 27.44 -16.20
N GLU A 733 -8.61 27.48 -17.29
CA GLU A 733 -8.27 26.81 -18.53
C GLU A 733 -6.90 27.29 -19.05
N ARG A 734 -6.13 26.36 -19.60
CA ARG A 734 -4.79 26.63 -20.16
C ARG A 734 -4.54 25.78 -21.39
N VAL A 735 -3.56 26.17 -22.18
CA VAL A 735 -3.06 25.36 -23.29
C VAL A 735 -1.87 24.53 -22.81
N SER A 736 -1.81 23.26 -23.17
CA SER A 736 -0.69 22.36 -22.90
C SER A 736 0.54 22.80 -23.70
N LYS A 737 1.72 22.27 -23.35
CA LYS A 737 2.95 22.51 -24.13
C LYS A 737 2.81 22.05 -25.60
N ARG A 738 1.95 21.05 -25.83
CA ARG A 738 1.64 20.46 -27.14
C ARG A 738 0.44 21.13 -27.85
N GLY A 739 -0.01 22.29 -27.37
CA GLY A 739 -1.10 23.05 -28.01
C GLY A 739 -2.52 22.57 -27.67
N ALA A 740 -2.70 21.52 -26.88
CA ALA A 740 -4.02 21.00 -26.51
C ALA A 740 -4.68 21.86 -25.41
N GLY A 741 -5.97 22.18 -25.55
CA GLY A 741 -6.74 22.88 -24.51
C GLY A 741 -6.97 21.99 -23.28
N ILE A 742 -6.52 22.44 -22.12
CA ILE A 742 -6.75 21.81 -20.82
C ILE A 742 -7.85 22.59 -20.09
N PRO A 743 -9.03 22.00 -19.85
CA PRO A 743 -10.13 22.64 -19.15
C PRO A 743 -9.73 23.15 -17.77
N GLY A 744 -10.36 24.24 -17.32
CA GLY A 744 -10.18 24.75 -15.97
C GLY A 744 -10.68 23.76 -14.90
N ARG A 745 -10.01 23.74 -13.74
CA ARG A 745 -10.36 22.89 -12.60
C ARG A 745 -10.55 23.73 -11.35
N PHE A 746 -11.79 23.76 -10.85
CA PHE A 746 -12.18 24.50 -9.65
C PHE A 746 -12.94 23.56 -8.71
N ASP A 747 -12.21 23.02 -7.75
CA ASP A 747 -12.68 22.02 -6.80
C ASP A 747 -13.58 22.66 -5.73
N THR A 748 -14.44 21.83 -5.13
CA THR A 748 -15.33 22.22 -4.02
C THR A 748 -14.70 21.91 -2.66
N ALA A 749 -14.99 22.74 -1.68
CA ALA A 749 -14.48 22.65 -0.32
C ALA A 749 -15.60 22.78 0.72
N LEU A 750 -15.40 22.10 1.85
CA LEU A 750 -16.18 22.34 3.06
C LEU A 750 -15.54 23.50 3.82
N ILE A 751 -16.33 24.52 4.13
CA ILE A 751 -15.88 25.77 4.73
C ILE A 751 -16.55 25.93 6.09
N ASN A 752 -15.76 26.19 7.12
CA ASN A 752 -16.22 26.52 8.46
C ASN A 752 -16.42 28.04 8.56
N ASP A 753 -17.62 28.50 8.89
CA ASP A 753 -17.95 29.92 9.04
C ASP A 753 -17.49 30.51 10.39
N GLY A 754 -16.87 29.70 11.24
CA GLY A 754 -16.32 30.07 12.54
C GLY A 754 -17.07 29.44 13.71
N THR A 755 -18.24 28.82 13.49
CA THR A 755 -19.02 28.16 14.54
C THR A 755 -19.06 26.64 14.41
N GLY A 756 -18.38 26.07 13.42
CA GLY A 756 -18.41 24.62 13.19
C GLY A 756 -17.53 23.85 14.17
N GLU A 757 -18.10 22.81 14.77
CA GLU A 757 -17.42 21.90 15.70
C GLU A 757 -16.66 20.77 14.98
N GLU A 758 -16.09 19.83 15.73
CA GLU A 758 -15.38 18.66 15.18
C GLU A 758 -16.34 17.64 14.52
N ILE A 759 -17.59 17.61 14.96
CA ILE A 759 -18.65 16.71 14.49
C ILE A 759 -19.89 17.56 14.23
N GLY A 760 -20.60 17.27 13.15
CA GLY A 760 -21.81 17.97 12.78
C GLY A 760 -21.59 18.99 11.66
N ILE A 761 -22.70 19.33 11.01
CA ILE A 761 -22.74 20.23 9.85
C ILE A 761 -23.05 21.68 10.22
N GLU A 762 -23.37 21.95 11.49
CA GLU A 762 -23.61 23.30 11.96
C GLU A 762 -22.33 24.12 11.84
N GLY A 763 -22.44 25.38 11.41
CA GLY A 763 -21.28 26.22 11.07
C GLY A 763 -20.50 25.81 9.81
N TYR A 764 -20.93 24.76 9.08
CA TYR A 764 -20.30 24.36 7.83
C TYR A 764 -21.13 24.68 6.60
N ARG A 765 -20.44 25.01 5.51
CA ARG A 765 -21.05 25.25 4.20
C ARG A 765 -20.14 24.83 3.06
N VAL A 766 -20.74 24.33 1.97
CA VAL A 766 -19.98 23.98 0.77
C VAL A 766 -19.79 25.20 -0.14
N GLY A 767 -18.57 25.37 -0.64
CA GLY A 767 -18.23 26.40 -1.61
C GLY A 767 -17.27 25.90 -2.69
N ARG A 768 -17.40 26.41 -3.91
CA ARG A 768 -16.45 26.16 -5.00
C ARG A 768 -15.34 27.21 -4.95
N ILE A 769 -14.10 26.76 -4.90
CA ILE A 769 -12.94 27.64 -4.76
C ILE A 769 -12.49 28.11 -6.14
N ARG A 770 -12.58 29.42 -6.42
CA ARG A 770 -12.20 29.97 -7.74
C ARG A 770 -10.82 30.61 -7.74
N VAL A 771 -10.44 31.31 -6.67
CA VAL A 771 -9.15 32.02 -6.60
C VAL A 771 -8.61 31.94 -5.17
N VAL A 772 -7.33 31.62 -5.02
CA VAL A 772 -6.58 31.80 -3.78
C VAL A 772 -5.52 32.87 -4.02
N PHE A 773 -5.47 33.91 -3.20
CA PHE A 773 -4.62 35.08 -3.42
C PHE A 773 -4.16 35.73 -2.12
N SER A 774 -3.19 36.63 -2.23
CA SER A 774 -2.73 37.48 -1.13
C SER A 774 -2.80 38.94 -1.57
N LEU A 775 -3.08 39.83 -0.61
CA LEU A 775 -3.11 41.26 -0.88
C LEU A 775 -1.69 41.85 -0.93
N PRO A 776 -1.41 42.83 -1.82
CA PRO A 776 -0.11 43.49 -1.85
C PRO A 776 0.17 44.19 -0.51
N PRO A 777 1.35 44.02 0.11
CA PRO A 777 1.64 44.60 1.44
C PRO A 777 1.38 46.11 1.51
N ALA A 778 1.72 46.85 0.46
CA ALA A 778 1.49 48.30 0.37
C ALA A 778 0.01 48.72 0.40
N SER A 779 -0.92 47.80 0.10
CA SER A 779 -2.36 48.07 0.13
C SER A 779 -3.00 47.85 1.49
N LEU A 780 -2.32 47.16 2.41
CA LEU A 780 -2.90 46.74 3.69
C LEU A 780 -3.21 47.95 4.58
N SER A 781 -2.30 48.92 4.68
CA SER A 781 -2.49 50.14 5.47
C SER A 781 -3.57 51.08 4.92
N VAL A 782 -3.89 50.94 3.63
CA VAL A 782 -4.94 51.74 2.97
C VAL A 782 -6.32 51.10 3.15
N LEU A 783 -6.37 49.76 3.16
CA LEU A 783 -7.63 49.02 3.21
C LEU A 783 -8.07 48.71 4.64
N PHE A 784 -7.14 48.44 5.55
CA PHE A 784 -7.45 47.95 6.89
C PHE A 784 -7.00 48.91 7.99
N ASN A 785 -7.79 48.95 9.07
CA ASN A 785 -7.44 49.67 10.29
C ASN A 785 -6.24 48.99 10.97
N ALA A 786 -5.43 49.76 11.71
CA ALA A 786 -4.21 49.27 12.35
C ALA A 786 -4.43 48.10 13.34
N GLN A 787 -5.65 47.93 13.85
CA GLN A 787 -6.04 46.88 14.79
C GLN A 787 -6.47 45.56 14.12
N VAL A 788 -6.58 45.52 12.79
CA VAL A 788 -7.09 44.34 12.07
C VAL A 788 -5.94 43.44 11.64
N THR A 789 -5.98 42.18 12.11
CA THR A 789 -5.07 41.13 11.64
C THR A 789 -5.55 40.59 10.30
N VAL A 790 -4.86 40.95 9.21
CA VAL A 790 -5.21 40.50 7.85
C VAL A 790 -4.62 39.11 7.60
N PRO A 791 -5.42 38.12 7.19
CA PRO A 791 -4.91 36.79 6.82
C PRO A 791 -3.94 36.86 5.65
N GLU A 792 -2.88 36.06 5.69
CA GLU A 792 -1.88 35.98 4.62
C GLU A 792 -2.50 35.58 3.27
N HIS A 793 -3.39 34.58 3.31
CA HIS A 793 -4.08 34.07 2.13
C HIS A 793 -5.60 34.22 2.28
N LEU A 794 -6.21 34.73 1.22
CA LEU A 794 -7.64 34.90 1.05
C LEU A 794 -8.14 34.01 -0.09
N VAL A 795 -9.41 33.65 -0.02
CA VAL A 795 -10.05 32.73 -0.95
C VAL A 795 -11.34 33.33 -1.47
N TYR A 796 -11.47 33.43 -2.79
CA TYR A 796 -12.73 33.74 -3.45
C TYR A 796 -13.53 32.45 -3.63
N VAL A 797 -14.76 32.45 -3.11
CA VAL A 797 -15.65 31.29 -3.03
C VAL A 797 -16.97 31.60 -3.73
N GLN A 798 -17.44 30.65 -4.54
CA GLN A 798 -18.84 30.61 -5.01
C GLN A 798 -19.63 29.66 -4.11
N TRP A 799 -20.73 30.14 -3.55
CA TRP A 799 -21.46 29.40 -2.52
C TRP A 799 -22.51 28.44 -3.07
N PHE A 800 -22.66 27.31 -2.39
CA PHE A 800 -23.85 26.48 -2.48
C PHE A 800 -24.84 26.85 -1.36
N SER A 801 -26.07 26.37 -1.45
CA SER A 801 -27.08 26.47 -0.38
C SER A 801 -26.54 25.90 0.93
N ARG A 802 -27.06 26.39 2.07
CA ARG A 802 -26.81 25.74 3.35
C ARG A 802 -27.39 24.32 3.37
N PHE A 803 -26.88 23.48 4.26
CA PHE A 803 -27.46 22.18 4.53
C PHE A 803 -28.92 22.34 4.99
N ALA A 804 -29.82 21.51 4.47
CA ALA A 804 -31.25 21.64 4.73
C ALA A 804 -31.58 21.30 6.18
N VAL A 805 -32.38 22.15 6.84
CA VAL A 805 -32.88 21.94 8.21
C VAL A 805 -33.71 20.66 8.32
N ARG A 806 -34.36 20.23 7.23
CA ARG A 806 -35.14 18.99 7.16
C ARG A 806 -34.27 17.72 7.20
N GLY A 807 -32.95 17.85 7.24
CA GLY A 807 -32.01 16.72 7.26
C GLY A 807 -31.65 16.20 5.86
N PRO A 808 -30.84 15.12 5.80
CA PRO A 808 -30.43 14.50 4.55
C PRO A 808 -31.60 13.79 3.84
N ASP A 809 -31.37 13.37 2.59
CA ASP A 809 -32.36 12.58 1.85
C ASP A 809 -32.69 11.27 2.60
N ARG A 810 -33.97 10.91 2.68
CA ARG A 810 -34.43 9.76 3.47
C ARG A 810 -33.88 8.42 2.98
N ASN A 811 -33.60 8.28 1.68
CA ASN A 811 -33.23 7.00 1.09
C ASN A 811 -31.74 6.74 1.18
N HIS A 812 -30.93 7.73 0.77
CA HIS A 812 -29.48 7.57 0.65
C HIS A 812 -28.69 8.41 1.67
N GLN A 813 -29.37 9.17 2.54
CA GLN A 813 -28.76 9.90 3.66
C GLN A 813 -27.70 10.93 3.25
N LEU A 814 -27.71 11.39 2.00
CA LEU A 814 -26.83 12.46 1.53
C LEU A 814 -27.55 13.79 1.59
N TYR A 815 -26.82 14.84 1.96
CA TYR A 815 -27.35 16.18 1.95
C TYR A 815 -27.45 16.73 0.53
N LYS A 816 -28.62 17.25 0.19
CA LYS A 816 -28.86 17.96 -1.06
C LYS A 816 -28.43 19.42 -0.93
N ILE A 817 -27.65 19.89 -1.89
CA ILE A 817 -27.26 21.29 -2.03
C ILE A 817 -27.44 21.78 -3.46
N SER A 818 -27.61 23.09 -3.63
CA SER A 818 -27.74 23.74 -4.95
C SER A 818 -26.80 24.94 -5.04
N PRO A 819 -26.22 25.24 -6.22
CA PRO A 819 -25.48 26.49 -6.40
C PRO A 819 -26.36 27.68 -6.02
N LEU A 820 -25.86 28.58 -5.18
CA LEU A 820 -26.62 29.77 -4.81
C LEU A 820 -26.40 30.85 -5.88
N LYS A 821 -27.50 31.33 -6.47
CA LYS A 821 -27.51 32.33 -7.54
C LYS A 821 -28.29 33.58 -7.10
N GLU A 822 -27.83 34.74 -7.51
CA GLU A 822 -28.53 36.02 -7.40
C GLU A 822 -29.66 36.10 -8.45
N PRO A 823 -30.61 37.07 -8.36
CA PRO A 823 -31.69 37.22 -9.34
C PRO A 823 -31.23 37.42 -10.79
N ASP A 824 -30.01 37.92 -11.00
CA ASP A 824 -29.40 38.10 -12.32
C ASP A 824 -28.73 36.81 -12.86
N GLY A 825 -28.83 35.70 -12.13
CA GLY A 825 -28.26 34.40 -12.48
C GLY A 825 -26.77 34.25 -12.13
N THR A 826 -26.11 35.26 -11.58
CA THR A 826 -24.72 35.16 -11.12
C THR A 826 -24.61 34.37 -9.82
N HIS A 827 -23.48 33.73 -9.58
CA HIS A 827 -23.28 32.99 -8.33
C HIS A 827 -23.07 33.94 -7.15
N VAL A 828 -23.73 33.66 -6.04
CA VAL A 828 -23.45 34.32 -4.76
C VAL A 828 -22.02 33.97 -4.34
N CYS A 829 -21.21 35.00 -4.11
CA CYS A 829 -19.79 34.86 -3.84
C CYS A 829 -19.34 35.68 -2.62
N SER A 830 -18.22 35.27 -2.03
CA SER A 830 -17.54 36.06 -1.01
C SER A 830 -16.04 35.80 -1.03
N ILE A 831 -15.30 36.68 -0.35
CA ILE A 831 -13.90 36.45 0.01
C ILE A 831 -13.84 36.09 1.48
N ILE A 832 -13.11 35.02 1.80
CA ILE A 832 -12.92 34.51 3.15
C ILE A 832 -11.43 34.27 3.43
N PRO A 833 -11.00 34.21 4.71
CA PRO A 833 -9.68 33.71 5.06
C PRO A 833 -9.49 32.26 4.61
N LEU A 834 -8.29 31.91 4.15
CA LEU A 834 -7.97 30.51 3.81
C LEU A 834 -8.15 29.55 5.00
N ALA A 835 -7.94 30.03 6.23
CA ALA A 835 -8.11 29.26 7.45
C ALA A 835 -9.53 28.69 7.62
N ASN A 836 -10.55 29.33 7.03
CA ASN A 836 -11.94 28.86 7.04
C ASN A 836 -12.16 27.66 6.10
N VAL A 837 -11.28 27.44 5.12
CA VAL A 837 -11.35 26.27 4.24
C VAL A 837 -10.87 25.05 5.02
N HIS A 838 -11.80 24.17 5.36
CA HIS A 838 -11.51 23.03 6.21
C HIS A 838 -10.88 21.88 5.41
N ARG A 839 -11.44 21.55 4.25
CA ARG A 839 -11.05 20.39 3.41
C ARG A 839 -11.70 20.40 2.03
N SER A 840 -11.25 19.53 1.12
CA SER A 840 -11.99 19.26 -0.10
C SER A 840 -13.26 18.44 0.17
N VAL A 841 -14.27 18.63 -0.66
CA VAL A 841 -15.53 17.86 -0.63
C VAL A 841 -15.92 17.50 -2.06
N HIS A 842 -16.30 16.24 -2.30
CA HIS A 842 -16.81 15.82 -3.60
C HIS A 842 -18.34 15.92 -3.64
N LEU A 843 -18.89 16.19 -4.83
CA LEU A 843 -20.33 16.35 -5.06
C LEU A 843 -20.80 15.36 -6.12
N PHE A 844 -21.89 14.63 -5.84
CA PHE A 844 -22.58 13.84 -6.84
C PHE A 844 -23.61 14.72 -7.58
N PRO A 845 -23.52 14.86 -8.91
CA PRO A 845 -24.57 15.53 -9.68
C PRO A 845 -25.89 14.77 -9.52
N ARG A 846 -27.00 15.48 -9.32
CA ARG A 846 -28.32 14.86 -9.32
C ARG A 846 -28.73 14.58 -10.77
N PHE A 847 -28.45 13.38 -11.24
CA PHE A 847 -28.90 12.92 -12.55
C PHE A 847 -30.42 12.76 -12.59
N GLY A 848 -31.02 13.09 -13.73
CA GLY A 848 -32.41 12.77 -14.04
C GLY A 848 -32.56 11.31 -14.48
N ARG A 849 -33.56 11.04 -15.33
CA ARG A 849 -33.72 9.72 -15.96
C ARG A 849 -32.50 9.33 -16.78
N PHE A 850 -31.95 10.29 -17.52
CA PHE A 850 -30.72 10.15 -18.29
C PHE A 850 -29.73 11.22 -17.88
N ALA A 851 -28.45 10.90 -17.99
CA ALA A 851 -27.38 11.85 -17.74
C ALA A 851 -27.26 12.80 -18.96
N PRO A 852 -27.40 14.13 -18.77
CA PRO A 852 -27.41 15.07 -19.89
C PRO A 852 -26.15 14.98 -20.74
N ALA A 853 -26.31 15.02 -22.07
CA ALA A 853 -25.24 14.75 -23.02
C ALA A 853 -24.12 15.80 -22.94
N GLU A 854 -24.50 17.04 -22.68
CA GLU A 854 -23.65 18.23 -22.58
C GLU A 854 -22.83 18.31 -21.29
N TRP A 855 -23.17 17.50 -20.28
CA TRP A 855 -22.38 17.43 -19.06
C TRP A 855 -21.08 16.66 -19.29
N THR A 856 -20.01 17.21 -18.75
CA THR A 856 -18.66 16.65 -18.69
C THR A 856 -18.12 16.82 -17.28
N SER A 857 -17.07 16.08 -16.91
CA SER A 857 -16.40 16.24 -15.62
C SER A 857 -15.91 17.68 -15.37
N SER A 858 -15.62 18.43 -16.43
CA SER A 858 -15.11 19.80 -16.35
C SER A 858 -16.19 20.88 -16.17
N ASN A 859 -17.41 20.64 -16.66
CA ASN A 859 -18.49 21.66 -16.69
C ASN A 859 -19.70 21.30 -15.81
N VAL A 860 -19.78 20.08 -15.26
CA VAL A 860 -20.96 19.64 -14.50
C VAL A 860 -21.24 20.51 -13.29
N LEU A 861 -20.21 21.08 -12.65
CA LEU A 861 -20.34 22.01 -11.53
C LEU A 861 -20.94 23.37 -11.94
N ASP A 862 -20.92 23.70 -13.24
CA ASP A 862 -21.50 24.92 -13.80
C ASP A 862 -22.93 24.67 -14.33
N LEU A 863 -23.18 23.48 -14.91
CA LEU A 863 -24.45 23.15 -15.57
C LEU A 863 -25.49 22.48 -14.67
N CYS A 864 -25.09 21.76 -13.63
CA CYS A 864 -26.02 21.05 -12.76
C CYS A 864 -26.52 21.96 -11.62
N ASP A 865 -27.84 22.05 -11.44
CA ASP A 865 -28.45 22.91 -10.41
C ASP A 865 -28.60 22.23 -9.04
N THR A 866 -28.29 20.94 -8.92
CA THR A 866 -28.49 20.18 -7.68
C THR A 866 -27.46 19.07 -7.52
N PHE A 867 -26.87 19.00 -6.34
CA PHE A 867 -25.89 17.98 -5.99
C PHE A 867 -26.21 17.30 -4.66
N PHE A 868 -25.66 16.11 -4.47
CA PHE A 868 -25.56 15.46 -3.18
C PHE A 868 -24.13 15.51 -2.68
N VAL A 869 -23.94 15.85 -1.41
CA VAL A 869 -22.62 15.91 -0.78
C VAL A 869 -22.12 14.49 -0.53
N ASN A 870 -20.96 14.13 -1.12
CA ASN A 870 -20.39 12.81 -0.95
C ASN A 870 -19.64 12.70 0.38
N THR A 871 -20.30 12.16 1.41
CA THR A 871 -19.73 11.96 2.75
C THR A 871 -18.75 10.79 2.83
N PHE A 872 -18.68 9.95 1.79
CA PHE A 872 -17.90 8.70 1.77
C PHE A 872 -16.52 8.83 1.12
N THR A 873 -16.09 10.05 0.75
CA THR A 873 -14.76 10.25 0.13
C THR A 873 -13.60 9.88 1.05
N ASP A 874 -13.74 10.11 2.36
CA ASP A 874 -12.85 9.55 3.37
C ASP A 874 -13.50 9.56 4.77
N ARG A 875 -12.87 8.85 5.71
CA ARG A 875 -13.38 8.63 7.08
C ARG A 875 -13.63 9.92 7.87
N GLN A 876 -12.85 10.98 7.63
CA GLN A 876 -13.05 12.24 8.35
C GLN A 876 -14.27 12.99 7.84
N LEU A 877 -14.46 13.05 6.52
CA LEU A 877 -15.62 13.75 5.97
C LEU A 877 -16.91 13.06 6.42
N TYR A 878 -16.88 11.72 6.47
CA TYR A 878 -17.96 10.94 7.05
C TYR A 878 -18.21 11.36 8.50
N ARG A 879 -17.18 11.37 9.37
CA ARG A 879 -17.29 11.80 10.78
C ARG A 879 -17.78 13.24 10.97
N VAL A 880 -17.40 14.17 10.08
CA VAL A 880 -17.81 15.58 10.20
C VAL A 880 -19.27 15.74 9.82
N ILE A 881 -19.74 15.07 8.76
CA ILE A 881 -21.09 15.28 8.22
C ILE A 881 -22.15 14.33 8.82
N CYS A 882 -21.75 13.12 9.19
CA CYS A 882 -22.57 12.04 9.74
C CYS A 882 -22.23 11.83 11.21
#